data_AF-A0A3E2BQ82-F1
#
_entry.id   AF-A0A3E2BQ82-F1
#
_cell.length_a   1.000
_cell.length_b   1.000
_cell.length_c   1.000
_cell.angle_alpha   90.00
_cell.angle_beta   90.00
_cell.angle_gamma   90.00
#
_symmetry.space_group_name_H-M   'P 1'
#
loop_
_entity.id
_entity.type
_entity.pdbx_description
1 polymer ?
#
loop_
_entity_poly.entity_id
_entity_poly.type
_entity_poly.pdbx_seq_one_letter_code
_entity_poly.pdbx_strand_id
1 'polypeptide(L)'
;MLKSAIRTSIIIFLCLCLALPASSQLNKLKDKIKLPVKTPQVPDLDKLFQEEPPVSTSLDDAIYDVRFLDAYNPGKGAPVTFLPLTPQAAVPLLPGLWEGIFQSYCLRAGTYGPGEGDGYAYAPLKGKQAEIVANVLKNSVYHPEIKQEDVQLLLWAIIARSKPSECNKEIQKAARVLLTSKEYDRLNGGAIGKIPQPVLNAALEKLPPLARDVFHAEARLREMLVSPVLAPYHEVERVAVRVGEVLPPPDSRGISRGRWSYDPDGYFIRYFPYDYTTTRIQLYYPEDFTLETDENGLITAISDRQGTKINIVYDPNTEPLLFAGYEGVAGLAFKELIFTRAEAGGAVKTSSIKNTGWVLAGVPAGGGKPAGPAGPRFADASDRYKLAVHHRDEVLDLIKKPAKVNPDLKNLPDSAAWSVIYLGNFCEAIRQAVQAAVNPEGGQLEEPESSLASLPYRAWMKGLALLANGEIEGLEAQDQNDSRPLNLAAASTAHSGPLAINQDQTFPALEELNTGGGDVFDEYYFEGPGKNLVYIQKAAPSRQLPKFVWVKKPAPKWEKETRPRKLGPSGLPLYQPDKKVAQPGNTGKQRLGQSGRKSGSDSGRQAAENTRKMINWFSRGTSAGSFVIGKAVGPGAATPYGIPKAVATYTIGRTVGLWGECIDAISMDPPRSDYTVLARTEPGTFTPVRAEGGVTRARADAVNALLAAAVDLTAKMRAARFSVERYSGAMLAGDEEWARRQLENAIKYERESGLAMLVVADRLEALTGLAQAEKIPDFEITPQIVEAYRNSLRQQGFGPEELEVCRALNLTAAEIEEMRAEILSGRELEGAASLYESTRELARALREFSRLLVALPVF
;
A
#
# COMPACT_ATOMS: atom_id res chain seq x y z
N MET A 1 15.69 -59.40 38.53
CA MET A 1 15.97 -60.72 37.90
C MET A 1 14.63 -61.33 37.50
N LEU A 2 14.20 -61.14 36.24
CA LEU A 2 14.07 -62.17 35.16
C LEU A 2 13.06 -63.29 35.50
N LYS A 3 12.06 -63.74 34.71
CA LYS A 3 11.56 -63.56 33.32
C LYS A 3 10.10 -64.13 33.29
N SER A 4 9.10 -63.45 32.72
CA SER A 4 8.49 -63.65 31.38
C SER A 4 7.79 -65.00 31.11
N ALA A 5 6.46 -64.97 30.86
CA ALA A 5 5.73 -65.55 29.69
C ALA A 5 4.19 -65.68 29.98
N ILE A 6 3.27 -64.97 29.31
CA ILE A 6 2.51 -65.31 28.07
C ILE A 6 1.02 -65.73 28.33
N ARG A 7 0.11 -64.85 27.84
CA ARG A 7 -1.15 -65.07 27.05
C ARG A 7 -2.48 -65.65 27.63
N THR A 8 -3.54 -64.87 27.35
CA THR A 8 -4.90 -65.18 26.80
C THR A 8 -6.10 -65.62 27.66
N SER A 9 -7.20 -64.89 27.42
CA SER A 9 -8.60 -65.34 27.26
C SER A 9 -9.46 -65.63 28.50
N ILE A 10 -10.16 -64.59 28.98
CA ILE A 10 -11.41 -64.70 29.76
C ILE A 10 -12.33 -63.58 29.25
N ILE A 11 -13.65 -63.78 29.29
CA ILE A 11 -14.73 -62.94 28.74
C ILE A 11 -15.22 -63.40 27.34
N ILE A 12 -15.24 -64.72 27.14
CA ILE A 12 -16.28 -65.42 26.38
C ILE A 12 -16.76 -66.57 27.27
N PHE A 13 -17.64 -66.29 28.23
CA PHE A 13 -18.40 -67.32 28.94
C PHE A 13 -19.61 -66.70 29.64
N LEU A 14 -20.67 -66.39 28.88
CA LEU A 14 -22.07 -66.70 29.23
C LEU A 14 -23.01 -66.11 28.17
N CYS A 15 -23.01 -66.72 26.98
CA CYS A 15 -24.27 -66.92 26.25
C CYS A 15 -24.89 -68.21 26.80
N LEU A 16 -26.12 -68.14 27.31
CA LEU A 16 -27.19 -69.16 27.21
C LEU A 16 -28.31 -68.73 28.18
N CYS A 17 -29.30 -67.98 27.69
CA CYS A 17 -30.58 -68.49 27.18
C CYS A 17 -31.52 -69.08 28.24
N LEU A 18 -32.55 -68.28 28.55
CA LEU A 18 -33.97 -68.63 28.64
C LEU A 18 -34.44 -69.62 29.72
N ALA A 19 -35.22 -69.10 30.68
CA ALA A 19 -36.52 -69.68 31.08
C ALA A 19 -37.29 -68.76 32.05
N LEU A 20 -38.43 -68.24 31.60
CA LEU A 20 -39.58 -67.81 32.42
C LEU A 20 -40.22 -69.06 33.07
N PRO A 21 -40.94 -69.00 34.22
CA PRO A 21 -42.19 -68.23 34.34
C PRO A 21 -42.55 -67.61 35.71
N ALA A 22 -43.56 -66.74 35.64
CA ALA A 22 -44.63 -66.43 36.60
C ALA A 22 -44.22 -66.01 38.03
N SER A 23 -44.28 -64.72 38.37
CA SER A 23 -45.52 -64.01 38.77
C SER A 23 -46.20 -64.58 40.03
N SER A 24 -45.86 -64.06 41.22
CA SER A 24 -46.84 -63.99 42.33
C SER A 24 -46.45 -63.11 43.55
N GLN A 25 -45.43 -62.25 43.50
CA GLN A 25 -45.18 -61.33 44.62
C GLN A 25 -44.74 -59.96 44.11
N LEU A 26 -45.69 -59.10 43.72
CA LEU A 26 -45.61 -57.64 43.85
C LEU A 26 -46.87 -56.94 43.30
N ASN A 27 -48.05 -57.45 43.65
CA ASN A 27 -49.32 -56.69 43.54
C ASN A 27 -49.50 -55.67 44.68
N LYS A 28 -48.40 -55.20 45.30
CA LYS A 28 -48.39 -54.24 46.42
C LYS A 28 -47.38 -53.09 46.27
N LEU A 29 -47.02 -52.71 45.04
CA LEU A 29 -46.21 -51.50 44.80
C LEU A 29 -46.72 -50.65 43.61
N LYS A 30 -48.03 -50.63 43.38
CA LYS A 30 -48.65 -49.84 42.30
C LYS A 30 -48.85 -48.34 42.58
N ASP A 31 -48.46 -47.81 43.75
CA ASP A 31 -48.76 -46.39 44.10
C ASP A 31 -47.59 -45.48 44.53
N LYS A 32 -46.31 -45.89 44.46
CA LYS A 32 -45.20 -44.98 44.84
C LYS A 32 -43.90 -45.08 44.04
N ILE A 33 -43.99 -45.24 42.72
CA ILE A 33 -42.86 -44.88 41.84
C ILE A 33 -43.39 -44.02 40.69
N LYS A 34 -43.36 -42.70 40.90
CA LYS A 34 -43.27 -41.77 39.76
C LYS A 34 -41.89 -41.99 39.16
N LEU A 35 -41.78 -42.77 38.09
CA LEU A 35 -40.62 -42.71 37.20
C LEU A 35 -40.69 -41.34 36.52
N PRO A 36 -39.81 -40.38 36.82
CA PRO A 36 -39.69 -39.23 35.96
C PRO A 36 -39.02 -39.75 34.69
N VAL A 37 -39.78 -39.93 33.61
CA VAL A 37 -39.19 -39.90 32.27
C VAL A 37 -38.72 -38.46 32.10
N LYS A 38 -37.51 -38.17 32.60
CA LYS A 38 -36.77 -37.00 32.16
C LYS A 38 -36.48 -37.25 30.69
N THR A 39 -37.31 -36.69 29.83
CA THR A 39 -36.89 -36.31 28.49
C THR A 39 -35.48 -35.72 28.62
N PRO A 40 -34.47 -36.22 27.88
CA PRO A 40 -33.14 -35.66 27.94
C PRO A 40 -33.28 -34.16 27.73
N GLN A 41 -32.87 -33.37 28.73
CA GLN A 41 -32.88 -31.91 28.63
C GLN A 41 -31.98 -31.57 27.45
N VAL A 42 -32.60 -31.21 26.34
CA VAL A 42 -31.92 -30.60 25.20
C VAL A 42 -31.27 -29.33 25.76
N PRO A 43 -29.98 -29.07 25.48
CA PRO A 43 -29.39 -27.76 25.76
C PRO A 43 -30.33 -26.70 25.23
N ASP A 44 -30.47 -25.59 25.95
CA ASP A 44 -31.33 -24.47 25.60
C ASP A 44 -30.99 -24.01 24.16
N LEU A 45 -31.71 -24.53 23.16
CA LEU A 45 -31.40 -24.33 21.75
C LEU A 45 -31.46 -22.84 21.42
N ASP A 46 -32.33 -22.12 22.12
CA ASP A 46 -32.45 -20.66 22.05
C ASP A 46 -31.10 -19.98 22.38
N LYS A 47 -30.30 -20.49 23.32
CA LYS A 47 -28.94 -19.97 23.58
C LYS A 47 -27.96 -20.25 22.46
N LEU A 48 -28.08 -21.39 21.76
CA LEU A 48 -27.22 -21.73 20.63
C LEU A 48 -27.51 -20.85 19.40
N PHE A 49 -28.78 -20.50 19.16
CA PHE A 49 -29.19 -19.59 18.09
C PHE A 49 -29.03 -18.10 18.46
N GLN A 50 -28.92 -17.80 19.76
CA GLN A 50 -28.51 -16.48 20.27
C GLN A 50 -26.99 -16.30 20.34
N GLU A 51 -26.19 -17.37 20.20
CA GLU A 51 -24.73 -17.21 20.18
C GLU A 51 -24.31 -16.46 18.91
N GLU A 52 -23.67 -15.30 19.13
CA GLU A 52 -23.06 -14.51 18.07
C GLU A 52 -22.16 -15.39 17.17
N PRO A 53 -22.25 -15.26 15.83
CA PRO A 53 -21.36 -15.95 14.91
C PRO A 53 -19.87 -15.76 15.27
N PRO A 54 -18.99 -16.75 15.01
CA PRO A 54 -17.55 -16.61 15.24
C PRO A 54 -16.96 -15.34 14.60
N VAL A 55 -17.44 -15.00 13.41
CA VAL A 55 -17.21 -13.73 12.71
C VAL A 55 -18.57 -13.10 12.39
N SER A 56 -18.81 -11.88 12.85
CA SER A 56 -20.09 -11.17 12.77
C SER A 56 -20.07 -9.91 11.91
N THR A 57 -18.96 -9.58 11.25
CA THR A 57 -18.89 -8.39 10.37
C THR A 57 -19.89 -8.49 9.22
N SER A 58 -20.58 -7.38 8.96
CA SER A 58 -21.62 -7.22 7.95
C SER A 58 -21.41 -5.97 7.09
N LEU A 59 -22.29 -5.75 6.11
CA LEU A 59 -22.27 -4.54 5.29
C LEU A 59 -22.62 -3.28 6.08
N ASP A 60 -23.41 -3.40 7.15
CA ASP A 60 -23.72 -2.30 8.09
C ASP A 60 -22.48 -1.80 8.84
N ASP A 61 -21.43 -2.62 8.92
CA ASP A 61 -20.14 -2.22 9.50
C ASP A 61 -19.25 -1.45 8.51
N ALA A 62 -19.59 -1.47 7.21
CA ALA A 62 -18.82 -0.83 6.15
C ALA A 62 -19.21 0.65 5.95
N ILE A 63 -19.05 1.41 7.04
CA ILE A 63 -19.52 2.81 7.17
C ILE A 63 -18.54 3.88 6.67
N TYR A 64 -17.38 3.45 6.14
CA TYR A 64 -16.26 4.34 5.83
C TYR A 64 -16.10 4.59 4.32
N ASP A 65 -17.10 4.24 3.50
CA ASP A 65 -17.07 4.40 2.06
C ASP A 65 -17.09 5.88 1.63
N VAL A 66 -16.22 6.25 0.69
CA VAL A 66 -16.05 7.62 0.21
C VAL A 66 -16.45 7.72 -1.26
N ARG A 67 -17.75 7.90 -1.49
CA ARG A 67 -18.39 7.80 -2.82
C ARG A 67 -17.94 8.88 -3.79
N PHE A 68 -17.80 10.11 -3.32
CA PHE A 68 -17.36 11.23 -4.14
C PHE A 68 -15.91 11.10 -4.66
N LEU A 69 -15.14 10.10 -4.20
CA LEU A 69 -13.83 9.76 -4.75
C LEU A 69 -13.88 8.66 -5.82
N ASP A 70 -15.07 8.17 -6.22
CA ASP A 70 -15.20 7.13 -7.25
C ASP A 70 -14.59 7.57 -8.61
N ALA A 71 -14.55 8.88 -8.89
CA ALA A 71 -13.89 9.44 -10.08
C ALA A 71 -12.36 9.48 -9.97
N TYR A 72 -11.79 9.33 -8.76
CA TYR A 72 -10.35 9.31 -8.54
C TYR A 72 -9.79 7.89 -8.67
N ASN A 73 -9.24 7.62 -9.86
CA ASN A 73 -8.58 6.36 -10.15
C ASN A 73 -7.11 6.59 -10.53
N PRO A 74 -6.22 6.82 -9.53
CA PRO A 74 -4.80 6.91 -9.80
C PRO A 74 -4.28 5.60 -10.40
N GLY A 75 -3.13 5.69 -11.08
CA GLY A 75 -2.43 4.55 -11.65
C GLY A 75 -1.90 3.57 -10.60
N LYS A 76 -0.83 2.84 -10.94
CA LYS A 76 -0.20 1.91 -10.02
C LYS A 76 0.53 2.68 -8.90
N GLY A 77 0.34 2.22 -7.66
CA GLY A 77 1.10 2.69 -6.51
C GLY A 77 2.48 2.04 -6.42
N ALA A 78 3.32 2.59 -5.54
CA ALA A 78 4.57 1.97 -5.12
C ALA A 78 4.28 0.60 -4.46
N PRO A 79 5.08 -0.44 -4.70
CA PRO A 79 4.79 -1.75 -4.11
C PRO A 79 4.91 -1.71 -2.58
N VAL A 80 3.85 -2.15 -1.88
CA VAL A 80 3.79 -2.24 -0.40
C VAL A 80 4.86 -3.18 0.17
N THR A 81 5.44 -4.06 -0.64
CA THR A 81 6.51 -4.98 -0.27
C THR A 81 7.84 -4.30 0.03
N PHE A 82 8.02 -3.03 -0.38
CA PHE A 82 9.20 -2.22 -0.03
C PHE A 82 9.09 -1.58 1.36
N LEU A 83 7.90 -1.65 1.98
CA LEU A 83 7.74 -1.24 3.36
C LEU A 83 8.05 -2.44 4.27
N PRO A 84 8.93 -2.27 5.28
CA PRO A 84 9.25 -3.32 6.24
C PRO A 84 8.01 -3.67 7.07
N LEU A 85 7.95 -4.90 7.56
CA LEU A 85 6.87 -5.33 8.45
C LEU A 85 7.23 -5.05 9.90
N THR A 86 6.27 -4.60 10.69
CA THR A 86 6.43 -4.58 12.14
C THR A 86 6.48 -6.02 12.68
N PRO A 87 6.95 -6.25 13.94
CA PRO A 87 6.86 -7.55 14.61
C PRO A 87 5.41 -8.07 14.76
N GLN A 88 4.40 -7.24 14.49
CA GLN A 88 3.00 -7.60 14.51
C GLN A 88 2.42 -7.87 13.11
N ALA A 89 3.27 -8.01 12.07
CA ALA A 89 2.90 -8.16 10.67
C ALA A 89 2.03 -7.00 10.14
N ALA A 90 2.18 -5.81 10.71
CA ALA A 90 1.58 -4.59 10.19
C ALA A 90 2.57 -3.89 9.25
N VAL A 91 2.04 -3.09 8.33
CA VAL A 91 2.86 -2.28 7.40
C VAL A 91 2.79 -0.82 7.84
N PRO A 92 3.91 -0.17 8.20
CA PRO A 92 3.95 1.28 8.42
C PRO A 92 3.77 1.99 7.07
N LEU A 93 2.81 2.90 6.98
CA LEU A 93 2.57 3.65 5.75
C LEU A 93 3.32 4.97 5.77
N LEU A 94 4.23 5.14 4.81
CA LEU A 94 4.78 6.45 4.46
C LEU A 94 3.84 7.18 3.49
N PRO A 95 3.86 8.53 3.44
CA PRO A 95 3.00 9.26 2.53
C PRO A 95 3.18 8.82 1.08
N GLY A 96 2.07 8.72 0.35
CA GLY A 96 2.02 8.28 -1.04
C GLY A 96 1.01 7.15 -1.31
N LEU A 97 0.94 6.77 -2.58
CA LEU A 97 0.10 5.68 -3.07
C LEU A 97 0.89 4.37 -3.07
N TRP A 98 0.41 3.40 -2.31
CA TRP A 98 0.96 2.06 -2.20
C TRP A 98 0.01 1.01 -2.79
N GLU A 99 0.55 -0.05 -3.36
CA GLU A 99 -0.21 -1.16 -3.94
C GLU A 99 0.42 -2.50 -3.60
N GLY A 100 -0.39 -3.54 -3.41
CA GLY A 100 0.11 -4.91 -3.35
C GLY A 100 -0.95 -5.94 -3.69
N ILE A 101 -0.52 -7.14 -4.06
CA ILE A 101 -1.40 -8.29 -4.18
C ILE A 101 -1.36 -9.11 -2.89
N PHE A 102 -2.54 -9.27 -2.31
CA PHE A 102 -2.71 -9.98 -1.06
C PHE A 102 -3.37 -11.34 -1.27
N GLN A 103 -2.90 -12.35 -0.54
CA GLN A 103 -3.71 -13.55 -0.31
C GLN A 103 -4.97 -13.11 0.42
N SER A 104 -6.13 -13.53 -0.05
CA SER A 104 -7.40 -13.29 0.63
C SER A 104 -8.05 -14.59 1.07
N TYR A 105 -8.83 -14.49 2.15
CA TYR A 105 -9.51 -15.63 2.74
C TYR A 105 -11.00 -15.38 2.85
N CYS A 106 -11.78 -16.40 2.54
CA CYS A 106 -13.22 -16.39 2.70
C CYS A 106 -13.57 -16.61 4.18
N LEU A 107 -14.13 -15.59 4.82
CA LEU A 107 -14.53 -15.63 6.23
C LEU A 107 -16.00 -15.96 6.45
N ARG A 108 -16.74 -16.33 5.39
CA ARG A 108 -18.17 -16.64 5.48
C ARG A 108 -18.52 -17.85 4.62
N ALA A 109 -18.74 -18.99 5.27
CA ALA A 109 -19.14 -20.22 4.62
C ALA A 109 -20.59 -20.17 4.09
N GLY A 110 -20.87 -20.92 3.02
CA GLY A 110 -22.21 -21.08 2.47
C GLY A 110 -22.73 -19.90 1.66
N THR A 111 -21.86 -18.99 1.25
CA THR A 111 -22.20 -17.80 0.45
C THR A 111 -21.74 -17.92 -1.00
N TYR A 112 -22.39 -17.20 -1.91
CA TYR A 112 -22.11 -17.24 -3.34
C TYR A 112 -20.79 -16.56 -3.71
N GLY A 113 -20.16 -17.00 -4.80
CA GLY A 113 -19.04 -16.29 -5.43
C GLY A 113 -19.45 -14.89 -5.92
N PRO A 114 -18.49 -13.97 -6.12
CA PRO A 114 -18.79 -12.65 -6.67
C PRO A 114 -19.40 -12.75 -8.07
N GLY A 115 -20.34 -11.85 -8.38
CA GLY A 115 -20.75 -11.57 -9.77
C GLY A 115 -19.80 -10.55 -10.42
N GLU A 116 -19.82 -10.43 -11.74
CA GLU A 116 -19.14 -9.33 -12.42
C GLU A 116 -19.74 -7.98 -11.96
N GLY A 117 -18.89 -7.01 -11.58
CA GLY A 117 -19.32 -5.66 -11.21
C GLY A 117 -19.36 -5.33 -9.71
N ASP A 118 -19.09 -6.27 -8.81
CA ASP A 118 -19.14 -6.02 -7.36
C ASP A 118 -18.01 -5.10 -6.87
N GLY A 119 -18.40 -3.97 -6.25
CA GLY A 119 -17.51 -3.15 -5.43
C GLY A 119 -17.42 -3.63 -3.97
N TYR A 120 -16.30 -3.33 -3.34
CA TYR A 120 -15.97 -3.74 -1.98
C TYR A 120 -15.68 -2.51 -1.11
N ALA A 121 -16.28 -2.47 0.08
CA ALA A 121 -16.02 -1.45 1.08
C ALA A 121 -15.25 -2.03 2.27
N TYR A 122 -14.49 -1.19 2.94
CA TYR A 122 -13.80 -1.53 4.17
C TYR A 122 -14.79 -1.71 5.33
N ALA A 123 -14.57 -2.75 6.14
CA ALA A 123 -15.22 -2.93 7.45
C ALA A 123 -14.24 -3.55 8.48
N PRO A 124 -14.42 -3.27 9.78
CA PRO A 124 -13.64 -3.91 10.84
C PRO A 124 -14.02 -5.39 11.02
N LEU A 125 -13.05 -6.25 11.32
CA LEU A 125 -13.33 -7.64 11.71
C LEU A 125 -14.01 -7.67 13.09
N LYS A 126 -15.19 -8.29 13.19
CA LYS A 126 -16.02 -8.40 14.39
C LYS A 126 -16.43 -9.85 14.66
N GLY A 127 -16.78 -10.16 15.91
CA GLY A 127 -17.30 -11.47 16.33
C GLY A 127 -16.49 -12.11 17.45
N LYS A 128 -17.08 -13.14 18.09
CA LYS A 128 -16.51 -13.82 19.28
C LYS A 128 -15.13 -14.44 19.04
N GLN A 129 -14.83 -14.82 17.81
CA GLN A 129 -13.55 -15.42 17.39
C GLN A 129 -12.73 -14.52 16.44
N ALA A 130 -13.11 -13.24 16.28
CA ALA A 130 -12.42 -12.29 15.41
C ALA A 130 -10.92 -12.18 15.74
N GLU A 131 -10.56 -12.12 17.02
CA GLU A 131 -9.17 -12.05 17.48
C GLU A 131 -8.38 -13.30 17.10
N ILE A 132 -8.97 -14.50 17.27
CA ILE A 132 -8.32 -15.77 16.89
C ILE A 132 -8.13 -15.84 15.37
N VAL A 133 -9.14 -15.43 14.60
CA VAL A 133 -9.05 -15.36 13.12
C VAL A 133 -7.94 -14.40 12.69
N ALA A 134 -7.88 -13.20 13.27
CA ALA A 134 -6.81 -12.24 13.01
C ALA A 134 -5.43 -12.82 13.34
N ASN A 135 -5.29 -13.51 14.48
CA ASN A 135 -4.03 -14.12 14.92
C ASN A 135 -3.59 -15.28 14.02
N VAL A 136 -4.49 -16.20 13.63
CA VAL A 136 -4.18 -17.30 12.69
C VAL A 136 -3.56 -16.75 11.43
N LEU A 137 -4.22 -15.76 10.86
CA LEU A 137 -3.77 -15.18 9.62
C LEU A 137 -2.50 -14.34 9.82
N LYS A 138 -2.32 -13.72 11.00
CA LYS A 138 -1.13 -12.90 11.31
C LYS A 138 0.08 -13.82 11.36
N ASN A 139 -0.06 -14.94 12.05
CA ASN A 139 0.95 -15.97 12.15
C ASN A 139 1.24 -16.60 10.78
N SER A 140 0.26 -16.69 9.88
CA SER A 140 0.48 -17.22 8.52
C SER A 140 1.50 -16.42 7.71
N VAL A 141 1.69 -15.12 8.00
CA VAL A 141 2.72 -14.28 7.36
C VAL A 141 4.13 -14.78 7.69
N TYR A 142 4.33 -15.30 8.90
CA TYR A 142 5.62 -15.82 9.38
C TYR A 142 5.81 -17.31 9.09
N HIS A 143 4.78 -17.97 8.55
CA HIS A 143 4.78 -19.40 8.25
C HIS A 143 4.44 -19.68 6.76
N PRO A 144 5.23 -19.16 5.81
CA PRO A 144 4.97 -19.33 4.37
C PRO A 144 5.07 -20.78 3.89
N GLU A 145 5.64 -21.68 4.70
CA GLU A 145 5.63 -23.13 4.48
C GLU A 145 4.22 -23.74 4.59
N ILE A 146 3.29 -23.06 5.25
CA ILE A 146 1.89 -23.47 5.33
C ILE A 146 1.15 -22.95 4.10
N LYS A 147 0.55 -23.88 3.34
CA LYS A 147 -0.17 -23.51 2.11
C LYS A 147 -1.40 -22.67 2.45
N GLN A 148 -1.72 -21.72 1.57
CA GLN A 148 -2.93 -20.90 1.69
C GLN A 148 -4.22 -21.74 1.85
N GLU A 149 -4.30 -22.88 1.17
CA GLU A 149 -5.40 -23.83 1.28
C GLU A 149 -5.55 -24.39 2.71
N ASP A 150 -4.44 -24.74 3.36
CA ASP A 150 -4.44 -25.25 4.73
C ASP A 150 -4.87 -24.17 5.74
N VAL A 151 -4.45 -22.92 5.52
CA VAL A 151 -4.91 -21.76 6.30
C VAL A 151 -6.42 -21.56 6.11
N GLN A 152 -6.93 -21.61 4.86
CA GLN A 152 -8.35 -21.47 4.56
C GLN A 152 -9.21 -22.57 5.21
N LEU A 153 -8.73 -23.82 5.21
CA LEU A 153 -9.39 -24.94 5.88
C LEU A 153 -9.45 -24.75 7.41
N LEU A 154 -8.36 -24.26 8.03
CA LEU A 154 -8.34 -23.93 9.46
C LEU A 154 -9.35 -22.82 9.80
N LEU A 155 -9.43 -21.78 8.98
CA LEU A 155 -10.41 -20.70 9.17
C LEU A 155 -11.84 -21.21 9.06
N TRP A 156 -12.14 -22.03 8.05
CA TRP A 156 -13.46 -22.66 7.94
C TRP A 156 -13.75 -23.62 9.09
N ALA A 157 -12.76 -24.30 9.64
CA ALA A 157 -12.94 -25.11 10.86
C ALA A 157 -13.36 -24.23 12.04
N ILE A 158 -12.72 -23.08 12.25
CA ILE A 158 -13.04 -22.12 13.31
C ILE A 158 -14.45 -21.52 13.10
N ILE A 159 -14.77 -21.07 11.89
CA ILE A 159 -16.08 -20.50 11.52
C ILE A 159 -17.19 -21.54 11.68
N ALA A 160 -16.95 -22.78 11.25
CA ALA A 160 -17.87 -23.90 11.42
C ALA A 160 -17.93 -24.41 12.88
N ARG A 161 -17.22 -23.78 13.83
CA ARG A 161 -17.16 -24.16 15.25
C ARG A 161 -16.69 -25.60 15.47
N SER A 162 -15.74 -26.05 14.65
CA SER A 162 -15.09 -27.36 14.75
C SER A 162 -13.96 -27.32 15.79
N LYS A 163 -13.74 -28.43 16.51
CA LYS A 163 -12.61 -28.52 17.44
C LYS A 163 -11.34 -28.84 16.66
N PRO A 164 -10.28 -28.00 16.72
CA PRO A 164 -9.04 -28.27 16.00
C PRO A 164 -8.42 -29.64 16.31
N SER A 165 -8.60 -30.14 17.55
CA SER A 165 -8.11 -31.46 17.96
C SER A 165 -8.84 -32.64 17.30
N GLU A 166 -10.06 -32.43 16.80
CA GLU A 166 -10.88 -33.44 16.13
C GLU A 166 -10.77 -33.36 14.60
N CYS A 167 -10.21 -32.26 14.06
CA CYS A 167 -10.01 -32.08 12.62
C CYS A 167 -8.97 -33.06 12.05
N ASN A 168 -8.87 -33.16 10.72
CA ASN A 168 -7.84 -33.96 10.05
C ASN A 168 -6.41 -33.51 10.40
N LYS A 169 -5.42 -34.41 10.21
CA LYS A 169 -3.99 -34.22 10.50
C LYS A 169 -3.40 -32.97 9.84
N GLU A 170 -3.77 -32.64 8.61
CA GLU A 170 -3.27 -31.44 7.91
C GLU A 170 -3.74 -30.17 8.64
N ILE A 171 -5.02 -30.10 9.00
CA ILE A 171 -5.61 -28.99 9.77
C ILE A 171 -5.00 -28.93 11.17
N GLN A 172 -4.77 -30.08 11.82
CA GLN A 172 -4.11 -30.14 13.12
C GLN A 172 -2.67 -29.60 13.07
N LYS A 173 -1.91 -29.90 11.99
CA LYS A 173 -0.55 -29.37 11.80
C LYS A 173 -0.58 -27.86 11.66
N ALA A 174 -1.44 -27.32 10.81
CA ALA A 174 -1.61 -25.87 10.65
C ALA A 174 -2.04 -25.21 11.97
N ALA A 175 -3.01 -25.80 12.67
CA ALA A 175 -3.51 -25.31 13.96
C ALA A 175 -2.40 -25.23 15.02
N ARG A 176 -1.51 -26.21 15.11
CA ARG A 176 -0.41 -26.23 16.09
C ARG A 176 0.65 -25.16 15.84
N VAL A 177 0.79 -24.70 14.60
CA VAL A 177 1.76 -23.65 14.23
C VAL A 177 1.11 -22.27 14.32
N LEU A 178 -0.14 -22.13 13.85
CA LEU A 178 -0.79 -20.82 13.69
C LEU A 178 -1.61 -20.36 14.88
N LEU A 179 -1.96 -21.24 15.82
CA LEU A 179 -2.67 -20.87 17.06
C LEU A 179 -1.71 -20.88 18.24
N THR A 180 -1.90 -19.93 19.16
CA THR A 180 -1.29 -20.02 20.48
C THR A 180 -1.90 -21.16 21.30
N SER A 181 -1.19 -21.67 22.30
CA SER A 181 -1.72 -22.73 23.18
C SER A 181 -3.04 -22.33 23.84
N LYS A 182 -3.16 -21.07 24.27
CA LYS A 182 -4.40 -20.53 24.88
C LYS A 182 -5.57 -20.54 23.90
N GLU A 183 -5.34 -20.15 22.65
CA GLU A 183 -6.39 -20.15 21.62
C GLU A 183 -6.78 -21.57 21.22
N TYR A 184 -5.80 -22.46 21.08
CA TYR A 184 -6.03 -23.87 20.79
C TYR A 184 -6.91 -24.52 21.87
N ASP A 185 -6.59 -24.31 23.15
CA ASP A 185 -7.39 -24.81 24.27
C ASP A 185 -8.79 -24.19 24.29
N ARG A 186 -8.90 -22.87 24.05
CA ARG A 186 -10.18 -22.16 23.97
C ARG A 186 -11.10 -22.72 22.87
N LEU A 187 -10.56 -23.01 21.69
CA LEU A 187 -11.32 -23.59 20.58
C LEU A 187 -11.76 -25.04 20.87
N ASN A 188 -10.96 -25.80 21.62
CA ASN A 188 -11.30 -27.18 22.02
C ASN A 188 -12.26 -27.24 23.22
N GLY A 189 -12.28 -26.20 24.07
CA GLY A 189 -13.19 -26.09 25.21
C GLY A 189 -14.62 -25.63 24.87
N GLY A 190 -14.89 -25.29 23.61
CA GLY A 190 -16.22 -24.86 23.13
C GLY A 190 -17.26 -25.98 23.25
N ALA A 191 -18.38 -25.69 23.94
CA ALA A 191 -19.40 -26.65 24.33
C ALA A 191 -20.46 -26.94 23.24
N ILE A 192 -20.07 -27.21 22.00
CA ILE A 192 -21.00 -27.78 21.01
C ILE A 192 -20.68 -29.27 20.85
N GLY A 193 -21.36 -30.08 21.66
CA GLY A 193 -21.46 -31.52 21.42
C GLY A 193 -22.24 -31.82 20.13
N LYS A 194 -22.16 -33.07 19.63
CA LYS A 194 -22.94 -33.54 18.48
C LYS A 194 -24.43 -33.28 18.72
N ILE A 195 -25.00 -32.32 17.99
CA ILE A 195 -26.44 -32.05 18.00
C ILE A 195 -27.11 -33.12 17.13
N PRO A 196 -28.08 -33.89 17.64
CA PRO A 196 -28.79 -34.87 16.82
C PRO A 196 -29.49 -34.18 15.62
N GLN A 197 -29.34 -34.72 14.41
CA GLN A 197 -29.88 -34.16 13.17
C GLN A 197 -31.38 -33.78 13.22
N PRO A 198 -32.28 -34.57 13.86
CA PRO A 198 -33.69 -34.21 13.95
C PRO A 198 -33.93 -32.93 14.75
N VAL A 199 -33.12 -32.70 15.78
CA VAL A 199 -33.19 -31.52 16.65
C VAL A 199 -32.67 -30.29 15.89
N LEU A 200 -31.60 -30.45 15.12
CA LEU A 200 -31.07 -29.39 14.25
C LEU A 200 -32.11 -28.99 13.19
N ASN A 201 -32.72 -29.95 12.49
CA ASN A 201 -33.70 -29.69 11.44
C ASN A 201 -34.93 -28.91 11.98
N ALA A 202 -35.49 -29.36 13.11
CA ALA A 202 -36.63 -28.70 13.76
C ALA A 202 -36.32 -27.28 14.23
N ALA A 203 -35.06 -27.00 14.58
CA ALA A 203 -34.63 -25.69 14.99
C ALA A 203 -34.32 -24.75 13.81
N LEU A 204 -33.74 -25.28 12.72
CA LEU A 204 -33.47 -24.52 11.51
C LEU A 204 -34.77 -24.06 10.83
N GLU A 205 -35.85 -24.83 10.88
CA GLU A 205 -37.17 -24.43 10.34
C GLU A 205 -37.69 -23.06 10.83
N LYS A 206 -37.20 -22.59 12.00
CA LYS A 206 -37.56 -21.29 12.57
C LYS A 206 -36.75 -20.11 12.03
N LEU A 207 -35.68 -20.36 11.26
CA LEU A 207 -34.79 -19.32 10.74
C LEU A 207 -35.19 -18.84 9.33
N PRO A 208 -34.89 -17.58 8.98
CA PRO A 208 -35.01 -17.09 7.60
C PRO A 208 -34.22 -17.97 6.60
N PRO A 209 -34.64 -18.09 5.33
CA PRO A 209 -33.99 -18.94 4.33
C PRO A 209 -32.46 -18.77 4.24
N LEU A 210 -31.98 -17.52 4.22
CA LEU A 210 -30.55 -17.22 4.12
C LEU A 210 -29.76 -17.66 5.36
N ALA A 211 -30.34 -17.55 6.55
CA ALA A 211 -29.70 -17.98 7.78
C ALA A 211 -29.63 -19.52 7.88
N ARG A 212 -30.71 -20.21 7.49
CA ARG A 212 -30.73 -21.69 7.38
C ARG A 212 -29.62 -22.21 6.47
N ASP A 213 -29.44 -21.55 5.34
CA ASP A 213 -28.45 -21.89 4.33
C ASP A 213 -27.01 -21.84 4.84
N VAL A 214 -26.69 -20.81 5.65
CA VAL A 214 -25.37 -20.66 6.29
C VAL A 214 -25.15 -21.78 7.31
N PHE A 215 -26.13 -22.07 8.17
CA PHE A 215 -26.02 -23.14 9.16
C PHE A 215 -25.86 -24.53 8.51
N HIS A 216 -26.58 -24.82 7.43
CA HIS A 216 -26.41 -26.07 6.69
C HIS A 216 -25.01 -26.21 6.09
N ALA A 217 -24.47 -25.12 5.54
CA ALA A 217 -23.11 -25.11 5.01
C ALA A 217 -22.06 -25.32 6.12
N GLU A 218 -22.19 -24.63 7.26
CA GLU A 218 -21.30 -24.81 8.41
C GLU A 218 -21.33 -26.24 8.96
N ALA A 219 -22.51 -26.85 9.08
CA ALA A 219 -22.65 -28.23 9.55
C ALA A 219 -21.97 -29.23 8.60
N ARG A 220 -22.21 -29.08 7.28
CA ARG A 220 -21.57 -29.93 6.27
C ARG A 220 -20.07 -29.76 6.21
N LEU A 221 -19.57 -28.52 6.34
CA LEU A 221 -18.13 -28.26 6.45
C LEU A 221 -17.52 -28.96 7.66
N ARG A 222 -18.17 -28.86 8.83
CA ARG A 222 -17.69 -29.52 10.05
C ARG A 222 -17.52 -31.04 9.85
N GLU A 223 -18.48 -31.69 9.21
CA GLU A 223 -18.39 -33.13 8.89
C GLU A 223 -17.19 -33.44 8.00
N MET A 224 -16.96 -32.64 6.95
CA MET A 224 -15.84 -32.85 6.03
C MET A 224 -14.48 -32.61 6.69
N LEU A 225 -14.38 -31.60 7.58
CA LEU A 225 -13.11 -31.20 8.21
C LEU A 225 -12.68 -32.15 9.35
N VAL A 226 -13.64 -32.83 9.99
CA VAL A 226 -13.41 -33.84 11.05
C VAL A 226 -13.26 -35.26 10.48
N SER A 227 -13.51 -35.45 9.18
CA SER A 227 -13.32 -36.74 8.52
C SER A 227 -11.86 -37.22 8.63
N PRO A 228 -11.61 -38.51 8.95
CA PRO A 228 -10.26 -39.09 8.98
C PRO A 228 -9.51 -38.99 7.64
N VAL A 229 -10.25 -38.93 6.53
CA VAL A 229 -9.71 -38.67 5.19
C VAL A 229 -10.21 -37.30 4.74
N LEU A 230 -9.30 -36.36 4.55
CA LEU A 230 -9.63 -35.01 4.10
C LEU A 230 -10.04 -35.08 2.62
N ALA A 231 -11.22 -34.56 2.31
CA ALA A 231 -11.66 -34.39 0.93
C ALA A 231 -10.70 -33.43 0.20
N PRO A 232 -10.45 -33.60 -1.11
CA PRO A 232 -9.68 -32.64 -1.89
C PRO A 232 -10.22 -31.21 -1.70
N TYR A 233 -9.32 -30.22 -1.68
CA TYR A 233 -9.66 -28.83 -1.36
C TYR A 233 -10.87 -28.31 -2.12
N HIS A 234 -10.90 -28.54 -3.44
CA HIS A 234 -11.99 -28.10 -4.32
C HIS A 234 -13.37 -28.71 -3.97
N GLU A 235 -13.42 -29.85 -3.27
CA GLU A 235 -14.68 -30.44 -2.81
C GLU A 235 -15.22 -29.73 -1.56
N VAL A 236 -14.32 -29.40 -0.63
CA VAL A 236 -14.64 -28.61 0.56
C VAL A 236 -15.05 -27.20 0.14
N GLU A 237 -14.31 -26.64 -0.82
CA GLU A 237 -14.59 -25.34 -1.43
C GLU A 237 -16.01 -25.27 -1.99
N ARG A 238 -16.50 -26.25 -2.76
CA ARG A 238 -17.88 -26.25 -3.28
C ARG A 238 -18.97 -26.15 -2.21
N VAL A 239 -18.69 -26.58 -0.98
CA VAL A 239 -19.62 -26.47 0.16
C VAL A 239 -19.50 -25.11 0.83
N ALA A 240 -18.27 -24.61 1.00
CA ALA A 240 -18.02 -23.30 1.59
C ALA A 240 -18.38 -22.14 0.65
N VAL A 241 -18.29 -22.36 -0.65
CA VAL A 241 -18.39 -21.42 -1.76
C VAL A 241 -19.45 -21.91 -2.73
N ARG A 242 -20.65 -21.30 -2.66
CA ARG A 242 -21.72 -21.63 -3.62
C ARG A 242 -21.41 -20.99 -4.97
N VAL A 243 -21.73 -21.70 -6.06
CA VAL A 243 -21.57 -21.23 -7.46
C VAL A 243 -22.97 -20.98 -8.03
N GLY A 244 -23.19 -19.82 -8.65
CA GLY A 244 -24.46 -19.44 -9.30
C GLY A 244 -24.85 -17.98 -9.06
N GLU A 245 -25.66 -17.41 -9.96
CA GLU A 245 -26.26 -16.08 -9.78
C GLU A 245 -27.47 -16.15 -8.85
N VAL A 246 -27.53 -15.24 -7.88
CA VAL A 246 -28.66 -15.11 -6.94
C VAL A 246 -29.12 -13.67 -6.90
N LEU A 247 -30.39 -13.47 -6.61
CA LEU A 247 -30.92 -12.14 -6.34
C LEU A 247 -30.16 -11.48 -5.17
N PRO A 248 -29.79 -10.19 -5.28
CA PRO A 248 -29.22 -9.42 -4.19
C PRO A 248 -29.96 -9.65 -2.86
N PRO A 249 -29.26 -9.94 -1.75
CA PRO A 249 -29.85 -9.87 -0.42
C PRO A 249 -30.60 -8.55 -0.20
N PRO A 250 -31.68 -8.51 0.61
CA PRO A 250 -32.44 -7.29 0.85
C PRO A 250 -31.62 -6.11 1.40
N ASP A 251 -30.50 -6.40 2.07
CA ASP A 251 -29.54 -5.47 2.65
C ASP A 251 -28.43 -5.05 1.68
N SER A 252 -28.49 -5.45 0.41
CA SER A 252 -27.48 -5.09 -0.59
C SER A 252 -27.42 -3.59 -0.85
N ARG A 253 -26.20 -3.09 -1.05
CA ARG A 253 -25.85 -1.71 -1.39
C ARG A 253 -25.04 -1.67 -2.68
N GLY A 254 -25.41 -0.80 -3.63
CA GLY A 254 -24.60 -0.54 -4.82
C GLY A 254 -23.23 0.06 -4.44
N ILE A 255 -22.16 -0.70 -4.65
CA ILE A 255 -20.78 -0.25 -4.44
C ILE A 255 -20.05 -0.31 -5.78
N SER A 256 -19.49 0.82 -6.20
CA SER A 256 -18.64 0.88 -7.39
C SER A 256 -17.35 0.08 -7.19
N ARG A 257 -16.90 -0.60 -8.24
CA ARG A 257 -15.59 -1.26 -8.24
C ARG A 257 -14.49 -0.25 -7.91
N GLY A 258 -13.62 -0.58 -6.96
CA GLY A 258 -12.51 0.29 -6.55
C GLY A 258 -12.92 1.52 -5.73
N ARG A 259 -14.12 1.52 -5.11
CA ARG A 259 -14.52 2.59 -4.19
C ARG A 259 -13.50 2.77 -3.06
N TRP A 260 -13.10 4.00 -2.84
CA TRP A 260 -12.24 4.37 -1.70
C TRP A 260 -13.00 4.23 -0.39
N SER A 261 -12.32 3.73 0.63
CA SER A 261 -12.77 3.78 2.01
C SER A 261 -11.72 4.49 2.85
N TYR A 262 -12.16 5.27 3.82
CA TYR A 262 -11.29 5.90 4.79
C TYR A 262 -11.03 4.95 5.97
N ASP A 263 -9.79 4.88 6.44
CA ASP A 263 -9.45 4.18 7.66
C ASP A 263 -9.18 5.20 8.78
N PRO A 264 -9.72 5.01 10.00
CA PRO A 264 -9.49 5.92 11.13
C PRO A 264 -8.02 6.12 11.53
N ASP A 265 -7.11 5.30 11.02
CA ASP A 265 -5.67 5.50 11.19
C ASP A 265 -5.11 6.59 10.24
N GLY A 266 -5.93 7.21 9.38
CA GLY A 266 -5.57 8.41 8.60
C GLY A 266 -5.22 8.15 7.13
N TYR A 267 -5.46 6.94 6.63
CA TYR A 267 -5.17 6.56 5.24
C TYR A 267 -6.43 6.05 4.53
N PHE A 268 -6.35 5.90 3.21
CA PHE A 268 -7.44 5.41 2.37
C PHE A 268 -7.12 4.05 1.79
N ILE A 269 -8.12 3.20 1.63
CA ILE A 269 -7.98 1.84 1.14
C ILE A 269 -9.06 1.52 0.11
N ARG A 270 -8.70 0.74 -0.91
CA ARG A 270 -9.65 0.14 -1.85
C ARG A 270 -9.21 -1.23 -2.31
N TYR A 271 -10.19 -2.04 -2.72
CA TYR A 271 -10.00 -3.46 -3.01
C TYR A 271 -10.37 -3.79 -4.46
N PHE A 272 -9.53 -4.60 -5.09
CA PHE A 272 -9.69 -5.14 -6.44
C PHE A 272 -9.47 -6.66 -6.41
N PRO A 273 -10.50 -7.43 -6.02
CA PRO A 273 -10.40 -8.89 -5.99
C PRO A 273 -10.32 -9.48 -7.39
N TYR A 274 -9.44 -10.46 -7.59
CA TYR A 274 -9.41 -11.30 -8.79
C TYR A 274 -10.30 -12.52 -8.62
N ASP A 275 -10.11 -13.23 -7.52
CA ASP A 275 -10.89 -14.37 -7.04
C ASP A 275 -10.92 -14.33 -5.51
N TYR A 276 -11.56 -15.27 -4.80
CA TYR A 276 -11.61 -15.20 -3.32
C TYR A 276 -10.26 -15.45 -2.62
N THR A 277 -9.28 -16.02 -3.32
CA THR A 277 -7.92 -16.30 -2.82
C THR A 277 -6.95 -15.13 -3.05
N THR A 278 -7.28 -14.17 -3.92
CA THR A 278 -6.38 -13.11 -4.34
C THR A 278 -7.07 -11.77 -4.47
N THR A 279 -6.55 -10.75 -3.77
CA THR A 279 -7.07 -9.38 -3.83
C THR A 279 -5.94 -8.38 -4.01
N ARG A 280 -6.00 -7.55 -5.06
CA ARG A 280 -5.13 -6.37 -5.17
C ARG A 280 -5.69 -5.25 -4.28
N ILE A 281 -4.85 -4.66 -3.46
CA ILE A 281 -5.21 -3.59 -2.53
C ILE A 281 -4.38 -2.36 -2.89
N GLN A 282 -5.04 -1.20 -2.94
CA GLN A 282 -4.36 0.08 -3.01
C GLN A 282 -4.61 0.85 -1.71
N LEU A 283 -3.54 1.43 -1.19
CA LEU A 283 -3.49 2.22 0.03
C LEU A 283 -2.99 3.61 -0.34
N TYR A 284 -3.64 4.67 0.11
CA TYR A 284 -3.14 6.02 -0.06
C TYR A 284 -3.04 6.68 1.31
N TYR A 285 -1.81 6.96 1.75
CA TYR A 285 -1.58 7.77 2.93
C TYR A 285 -1.26 9.21 2.50
N PRO A 286 -2.09 10.20 2.85
CA PRO A 286 -1.92 11.55 2.32
C PRO A 286 -0.64 12.24 2.80
N GLU A 287 0.14 12.75 1.85
CA GLU A 287 1.24 13.68 2.09
C GLU A 287 0.78 15.08 2.52
N ASP A 288 1.75 15.95 2.82
CA ASP A 288 1.49 17.33 3.18
C ASP A 288 1.40 18.23 1.95
N PHE A 289 0.50 19.21 2.05
CA PHE A 289 0.19 20.16 0.99
C PHE A 289 0.21 21.59 1.51
N THR A 290 0.59 22.50 0.63
CA THR A 290 0.39 23.93 0.84
C THR A 290 -0.76 24.39 -0.04
N LEU A 291 -1.74 25.06 0.57
CA LEU A 291 -2.80 25.77 -0.14
C LEU A 291 -2.57 27.27 0.03
N GLU A 292 -2.49 27.98 -1.10
CA GLU A 292 -2.45 29.43 -1.12
C GLU A 292 -3.83 29.97 -1.45
N THR A 293 -4.23 31.06 -0.79
CA THR A 293 -5.50 31.75 -1.05
C THR A 293 -5.28 33.24 -1.24
N ASP A 294 -6.15 33.88 -2.00
CA ASP A 294 -6.20 35.34 -2.09
C ASP A 294 -6.83 35.99 -0.83
N GLU A 295 -6.95 37.32 -0.85
CA GLU A 295 -7.57 38.11 0.22
C GLU A 295 -9.05 37.77 0.47
N ASN A 296 -9.72 37.15 -0.49
CA ASN A 296 -11.11 36.73 -0.43
C ASN A 296 -11.27 35.25 0.00
N GLY A 297 -10.16 34.54 0.24
CA GLY A 297 -10.16 33.11 0.56
C GLY A 297 -10.38 32.19 -0.64
N LEU A 298 -10.21 32.68 -1.86
CA LEU A 298 -10.22 31.86 -3.08
C LEU A 298 -8.89 31.12 -3.21
N ILE A 299 -8.94 29.82 -3.50
CA ILE A 299 -7.71 29.03 -3.71
C ILE A 299 -7.02 29.54 -4.97
N THR A 300 -5.77 29.96 -4.83
CA THR A 300 -4.91 30.45 -5.92
C THR A 300 -3.78 29.49 -6.23
N ALA A 301 -3.37 28.64 -5.26
CA ALA A 301 -2.46 27.55 -5.56
C ALA A 301 -2.65 26.31 -4.66
N ILE A 302 -2.27 25.16 -5.21
CA ILE A 302 -2.14 23.88 -4.52
C ILE A 302 -0.75 23.34 -4.84
N SER A 303 0.06 23.00 -3.84
CA SER A 303 1.38 22.39 -4.05
C SER A 303 1.68 21.25 -3.09
N ASP A 304 2.42 20.26 -3.56
CA ASP A 304 2.99 19.19 -2.74
C ASP A 304 4.49 19.40 -2.46
N ARG A 305 5.05 18.61 -1.54
CA ARG A 305 6.49 18.63 -1.22
C ARG A 305 7.40 18.18 -2.36
N GLN A 306 6.85 17.53 -3.38
CA GLN A 306 7.61 17.03 -4.53
C GLN A 306 7.82 18.11 -5.61
N GLY A 307 7.35 19.34 -5.36
CA GLY A 307 7.46 20.45 -6.31
C GLY A 307 6.38 20.41 -7.40
N THR A 308 5.33 19.62 -7.24
CA THR A 308 4.14 19.69 -8.08
C THR A 308 3.28 20.85 -7.61
N LYS A 309 2.89 21.75 -8.51
CA LYS A 309 2.07 22.93 -8.21
C LYS A 309 0.98 23.13 -9.26
N ILE A 310 -0.22 23.52 -8.82
CA ILE A 310 -1.28 24.07 -9.66
C ILE A 310 -1.52 25.51 -9.21
N ASN A 311 -1.33 26.48 -10.10
CA ASN A 311 -1.78 27.86 -9.88
C ASN A 311 -3.12 28.09 -10.61
N ILE A 312 -4.03 28.80 -9.96
CA ILE A 312 -5.38 29.08 -10.42
C ILE A 312 -5.52 30.60 -10.60
N VAL A 313 -5.73 31.02 -11.85
CA VAL A 313 -5.99 32.41 -12.21
C VAL A 313 -7.46 32.55 -12.59
N TYR A 314 -8.21 33.41 -11.90
CA TYR A 314 -9.62 33.69 -12.19
C TYR A 314 -9.75 34.75 -13.29
N ASP A 315 -10.85 34.70 -14.05
CA ASP A 315 -11.10 35.65 -15.15
C ASP A 315 -11.87 36.88 -14.63
N PRO A 316 -11.23 38.06 -14.52
CA PRO A 316 -11.89 39.26 -14.02
C PRO A 316 -12.91 39.84 -15.02
N ASN A 317 -12.88 39.41 -16.28
CA ASN A 317 -13.76 39.93 -17.34
C ASN A 317 -15.07 39.13 -17.46
N THR A 318 -15.17 37.98 -16.80
CA THR A 318 -16.40 37.19 -16.76
C THR A 318 -17.14 37.51 -15.45
N GLU A 319 -18.35 38.07 -15.54
CA GLU A 319 -19.17 38.34 -14.37
C GLU A 319 -19.44 37.05 -13.57
N PRO A 320 -19.29 37.05 -12.23
CA PRO A 320 -19.62 35.90 -11.39
C PRO A 320 -21.08 35.47 -11.53
N LEU A 321 -21.32 34.15 -11.59
CA LEU A 321 -22.67 33.62 -11.58
C LEU A 321 -23.22 33.58 -10.14
N LEU A 322 -24.26 34.34 -9.85
CA LEU A 322 -24.89 34.39 -8.54
C LEU A 322 -26.03 33.37 -8.40
N PHE A 323 -26.27 32.88 -7.18
CA PHE A 323 -27.35 31.94 -6.87
C PHE A 323 -28.39 32.58 -5.94
N ALA A 324 -29.66 32.56 -6.35
CA ALA A 324 -30.74 33.20 -5.60
C ALA A 324 -30.91 32.54 -4.22
N GLY A 325 -30.94 33.36 -3.16
CA GLY A 325 -31.10 32.90 -1.77
C GLY A 325 -29.81 32.40 -1.09
N TYR A 326 -28.65 32.49 -1.74
CA TYR A 326 -27.37 32.00 -1.22
C TYR A 326 -26.24 33.02 -1.47
N GLU A 327 -26.12 34.02 -0.59
CA GLU A 327 -25.16 35.13 -0.74
C GLU A 327 -23.67 34.72 -0.61
N GLY A 328 -23.39 33.49 -0.17
CA GLY A 328 -22.03 32.94 -0.01
C GLY A 328 -21.61 31.91 -1.07
N VAL A 329 -22.32 31.83 -2.20
CA VAL A 329 -22.03 30.86 -3.28
C VAL A 329 -22.05 31.57 -4.64
N ALA A 330 -20.96 31.47 -5.38
CA ALA A 330 -20.82 32.07 -6.71
C ALA A 330 -20.09 31.15 -7.69
N GLY A 331 -20.42 31.25 -8.97
CA GLY A 331 -19.65 30.65 -10.06
C GLY A 331 -18.55 31.59 -10.54
N LEU A 332 -17.29 31.16 -10.47
CA LEU A 332 -16.12 31.94 -10.90
C LEU A 332 -15.39 31.24 -12.04
N ALA A 333 -15.23 31.93 -13.16
CA ALA A 333 -14.59 31.36 -14.35
C ALA A 333 -13.06 31.37 -14.24
N PHE A 334 -12.40 30.31 -14.73
CA PHE A 334 -10.93 30.26 -14.78
C PHE A 334 -10.41 31.01 -15.99
N LYS A 335 -9.46 31.92 -15.78
CA LYS A 335 -8.66 32.53 -16.85
C LYS A 335 -7.58 31.56 -17.31
N GLU A 336 -6.87 30.97 -16.36
CA GLU A 336 -5.77 30.06 -16.62
C GLU A 336 -5.54 29.11 -15.43
N LEU A 337 -5.33 27.84 -15.71
CA LEU A 337 -4.81 26.85 -14.77
C LEU A 337 -3.38 26.51 -15.19
N ILE A 338 -2.41 26.77 -14.33
CA ILE A 338 -0.98 26.56 -14.62
C ILE A 338 -0.50 25.38 -13.81
N PHE A 339 -0.03 24.34 -14.50
CA PHE A 339 0.49 23.13 -13.89
C PHE A 339 2.01 23.14 -13.98
N THR A 340 2.67 22.85 -12.87
CA THR A 340 4.12 22.83 -12.76
C THR A 340 4.56 21.55 -12.08
N ARG A 341 5.58 20.87 -12.61
CA ARG A 341 6.17 19.67 -12.03
C ARG A 341 7.69 19.74 -12.08
N ALA A 342 8.34 19.36 -10.98
CA ALA A 342 9.77 19.07 -10.99
C ALA A 342 10.05 17.75 -11.74
N GLU A 343 11.12 17.73 -12.54
CA GLU A 343 11.64 16.56 -13.23
C GLU A 343 12.98 16.12 -12.64
N ALA A 344 13.40 14.90 -13.01
CA ALA A 344 14.70 14.38 -12.61
C ALA A 344 15.82 15.33 -13.07
N GLY A 345 16.74 15.67 -12.16
CA GLY A 345 17.84 16.60 -12.44
C GLY A 345 17.51 18.08 -12.19
N GLY A 346 16.34 18.39 -11.63
CA GLY A 346 15.97 19.76 -11.22
C GLY A 346 15.36 20.62 -12.34
N ALA A 347 15.12 20.05 -13.52
CA ALA A 347 14.34 20.70 -14.56
C ALA A 347 12.87 20.85 -14.11
N VAL A 348 12.19 21.88 -14.60
CA VAL A 348 10.78 22.14 -14.28
C VAL A 348 9.98 22.15 -15.58
N LYS A 349 8.95 21.31 -15.66
CA LYS A 349 8.00 21.29 -16.78
C LYS A 349 6.74 22.04 -16.38
N THR A 350 6.28 22.93 -17.26
CA THR A 350 5.07 23.74 -17.05
C THR A 350 4.12 23.59 -18.23
N SER A 351 2.82 23.46 -17.95
CA SER A 351 1.75 23.52 -18.95
C SER A 351 0.56 24.31 -18.42
N SER A 352 -0.35 24.74 -19.31
CA SER A 352 -1.52 25.51 -18.87
C SER A 352 -2.78 25.28 -19.70
N ILE A 353 -3.93 25.44 -19.03
CA ILE A 353 -5.26 25.41 -19.64
C ILE A 353 -5.86 26.82 -19.53
N LYS A 354 -6.16 27.44 -20.67
CA LYS A 354 -6.65 28.83 -20.73
C LYS A 354 -8.15 28.90 -21.00
N ASN A 355 -8.81 29.88 -20.40
CA ASN A 355 -10.22 30.25 -20.58
C ASN A 355 -11.19 29.06 -20.59
N THR A 356 -10.93 28.03 -19.78
CA THR A 356 -11.70 26.77 -19.77
C THR A 356 -12.08 26.40 -18.34
N GLY A 357 -13.35 26.03 -18.14
CA GLY A 357 -13.88 25.69 -16.82
C GLY A 357 -14.12 26.88 -15.90
N TRP A 358 -14.77 26.58 -14.78
CA TRP A 358 -15.14 27.50 -13.71
C TRP A 358 -15.35 26.71 -12.40
N VAL A 359 -15.35 27.37 -11.25
CA VAL A 359 -15.58 26.74 -9.94
C VAL A 359 -16.83 27.30 -9.27
N LEU A 360 -17.57 26.44 -8.58
CA LEU A 360 -18.60 26.86 -7.63
C LEU A 360 -17.91 27.20 -6.30
N ALA A 361 -17.56 28.47 -6.14
CA ALA A 361 -16.92 28.98 -4.93
C ALA A 361 -17.97 29.14 -3.83
N GLY A 362 -17.86 28.33 -2.77
CA GLY A 362 -18.71 28.38 -1.58
C GLY A 362 -19.19 27.00 -1.14
N VAL A 363 -20.01 26.98 -0.08
CA VAL A 363 -20.68 25.75 0.38
C VAL A 363 -22.17 25.87 0.01
N PRO A 364 -22.65 25.10 -0.98
CA PRO A 364 -24.03 25.22 -1.44
C PRO A 364 -25.02 24.64 -0.42
N ALA A 365 -26.27 25.09 -0.46
CA ALA A 365 -27.37 24.62 0.38
C ALA A 365 -28.68 24.58 -0.41
N GLY A 366 -29.61 23.70 -0.03
CA GLY A 366 -30.94 23.60 -0.68
C GLY A 366 -30.91 23.46 -2.22
N GLY A 367 -31.84 24.12 -2.90
CA GLY A 367 -32.08 24.00 -4.34
C GLY A 367 -31.70 25.26 -5.13
N GLY A 368 -30.60 25.92 -4.76
CA GLY A 368 -30.16 27.18 -5.36
C GLY A 368 -30.19 27.18 -6.88
N LYS A 369 -30.74 28.26 -7.45
CA LYS A 369 -30.84 28.48 -8.89
C LYS A 369 -30.03 29.71 -9.27
N PRO A 370 -29.43 29.74 -10.47
CA PRO A 370 -28.82 30.95 -11.00
C PRO A 370 -29.79 32.14 -10.92
N ALA A 371 -29.32 33.27 -10.38
CA ALA A 371 -30.12 34.49 -10.22
C ALA A 371 -30.36 35.23 -11.56
N GLY A 372 -29.70 34.78 -12.64
CA GLY A 372 -29.84 35.30 -14.00
C GLY A 372 -29.48 34.23 -15.04
N PRO A 373 -29.57 34.55 -16.34
CA PRO A 373 -29.21 33.62 -17.41
C PRO A 373 -27.73 33.23 -17.29
N ALA A 374 -27.46 31.93 -17.20
CA ALA A 374 -26.10 31.42 -17.21
C ALA A 374 -25.49 31.65 -18.60
N GLY A 375 -24.43 32.45 -18.68
CA GLY A 375 -23.65 32.60 -19.91
C GLY A 375 -23.02 31.27 -20.35
N PRO A 376 -22.47 31.18 -21.58
CA PRO A 376 -21.92 29.94 -22.11
C PRO A 376 -20.79 29.35 -21.23
N ARG A 377 -20.07 30.20 -20.49
CA ARG A 377 -19.03 29.80 -19.53
C ARG A 377 -19.59 29.01 -18.32
N PHE A 378 -20.88 29.12 -18.04
CA PHE A 378 -21.57 28.50 -16.91
C PHE A 378 -22.74 27.61 -17.35
N ALA A 379 -22.70 27.07 -18.57
CA ALA A 379 -23.82 26.33 -19.16
C ALA A 379 -24.29 25.13 -18.30
N ASP A 380 -23.39 24.53 -17.52
CA ASP A 380 -23.62 23.39 -16.63
C ASP A 380 -23.96 23.79 -15.18
N ALA A 381 -24.23 25.08 -14.90
CA ALA A 381 -24.41 25.60 -13.54
C ALA A 381 -25.46 24.88 -12.69
N SER A 382 -26.59 24.48 -13.28
CA SER A 382 -27.61 23.75 -12.53
C SER A 382 -27.12 22.38 -12.08
N ASP A 383 -26.36 21.67 -12.92
CA ASP A 383 -25.88 20.33 -12.60
C ASP A 383 -24.68 20.39 -11.66
N ARG A 384 -23.80 21.39 -11.83
CA ARG A 384 -22.71 21.66 -10.88
C ARG A 384 -23.21 22.01 -9.48
N TYR A 385 -24.28 22.81 -9.37
CA TYR A 385 -24.88 23.12 -8.08
C TYR A 385 -25.47 21.87 -7.41
N LYS A 386 -26.21 21.04 -8.16
CA LYS A 386 -26.75 19.76 -7.65
C LYS A 386 -25.64 18.82 -7.18
N LEU A 387 -24.57 18.68 -7.97
CA LEU A 387 -23.41 17.87 -7.63
C LEU A 387 -22.76 18.36 -6.33
N ALA A 388 -22.57 19.67 -6.18
CA ALA A 388 -21.94 20.26 -5.01
C ALA A 388 -22.82 20.14 -3.74
N VAL A 389 -24.15 20.22 -3.88
CA VAL A 389 -25.10 19.92 -2.78
C VAL A 389 -25.02 18.45 -2.37
N HIS A 390 -25.01 17.54 -3.35
CA HIS A 390 -24.88 16.11 -3.09
C HIS A 390 -23.54 15.80 -2.39
N HIS A 391 -22.45 16.37 -2.90
CA HIS A 391 -21.13 16.25 -2.32
C HIS A 391 -21.08 16.77 -0.87
N ARG A 392 -21.68 17.93 -0.57
CA ARG A 392 -21.82 18.45 0.81
C ARG A 392 -22.48 17.40 1.71
N ASP A 393 -23.63 16.87 1.29
CA ASP A 393 -24.40 15.93 2.09
C ASP A 393 -23.63 14.62 2.32
N GLU A 394 -22.87 14.14 1.34
CA GLU A 394 -21.99 12.99 1.49
C GLU A 394 -20.84 13.24 2.47
N VAL A 395 -20.20 14.42 2.47
CA VAL A 395 -19.16 14.77 3.46
C VAL A 395 -19.75 14.82 4.87
N LEU A 396 -20.92 15.43 5.05
CA LEU A 396 -21.59 15.52 6.35
C LEU A 396 -22.03 14.14 6.86
N ASP A 397 -22.52 13.26 5.97
CA ASP A 397 -22.85 11.87 6.31
C ASP A 397 -21.60 11.06 6.70
N LEU A 398 -20.48 11.28 6.00
CA LEU A 398 -19.18 10.66 6.28
C LEU A 398 -18.63 11.07 7.66
N ILE A 399 -18.98 12.23 8.20
CA ILE A 399 -18.63 12.57 9.60
C ILE A 399 -19.59 11.90 10.59
N LYS A 400 -20.90 11.90 10.28
CA LYS A 400 -21.95 11.40 11.18
C LYS A 400 -21.88 9.89 11.41
N LYS A 401 -21.57 9.10 10.39
CA LYS A 401 -21.51 7.63 10.52
C LYS A 401 -20.36 7.15 11.41
N PRO A 402 -19.09 7.55 11.18
CA PRO A 402 -17.97 7.21 12.04
C PRO A 402 -18.07 7.82 13.44
N ALA A 403 -18.85 8.89 13.65
CA ALA A 403 -19.10 9.45 14.99
C ALA A 403 -19.73 8.43 15.98
N LYS A 404 -20.30 7.31 15.49
CA LYS A 404 -20.73 6.19 16.32
C LYS A 404 -19.57 5.47 17.02
N VAL A 405 -18.40 5.46 16.38
CA VAL A 405 -17.18 4.78 16.83
C VAL A 405 -16.14 5.79 17.33
N ASN A 406 -16.15 6.98 16.73
CA ASN A 406 -15.52 8.26 17.05
C ASN A 406 -16.29 9.23 17.97
N PRO A 407 -16.19 9.23 19.31
CA PRO A 407 -16.89 10.22 20.13
C PRO A 407 -16.49 11.68 19.85
N ASP A 408 -15.23 11.94 19.48
CA ASP A 408 -14.70 13.29 19.21
C ASP A 408 -15.40 13.94 18.01
N LEU A 409 -15.81 13.13 17.02
CA LEU A 409 -16.55 13.60 15.85
C LEU A 409 -17.99 14.03 16.18
N LYS A 410 -18.57 13.60 17.31
CA LYS A 410 -19.97 13.93 17.66
C LYS A 410 -20.19 15.42 17.91
N ASN A 411 -19.15 16.13 18.31
CA ASN A 411 -19.23 17.53 18.72
C ASN A 411 -18.72 18.49 17.63
N LEU A 412 -18.31 17.99 16.46
CA LEU A 412 -17.86 18.84 15.36
C LEU A 412 -19.07 19.55 14.73
N PRO A 413 -19.05 20.89 14.62
CA PRO A 413 -20.10 21.61 13.88
C PRO A 413 -19.99 21.32 12.38
N ASP A 414 -21.10 21.40 11.65
CA ASP A 414 -21.11 21.26 10.18
C ASP A 414 -20.11 22.21 9.49
N SER A 415 -19.80 23.35 10.12
CA SER A 415 -18.80 24.30 9.63
C SER A 415 -17.37 23.78 9.61
N ALA A 416 -17.04 22.76 10.41
CA ALA A 416 -15.73 22.10 10.36
C ALA A 416 -15.50 21.39 9.01
N ALA A 417 -16.57 20.94 8.34
CA ALA A 417 -16.49 20.27 7.04
C ALA A 417 -16.35 21.24 5.85
N TRP A 418 -16.56 22.53 6.05
CA TRP A 418 -16.67 23.50 4.96
C TRP A 418 -15.43 23.59 4.09
N SER A 419 -14.24 23.50 4.67
CA SER A 419 -12.98 23.55 3.92
C SER A 419 -12.83 22.34 3.00
N VAL A 420 -13.25 21.15 3.45
CA VAL A 420 -13.24 19.90 2.66
C VAL A 420 -14.27 19.95 1.54
N ILE A 421 -15.47 20.47 1.82
CA ILE A 421 -16.53 20.64 0.82
C ILE A 421 -16.09 21.65 -0.25
N TYR A 422 -15.50 22.75 0.19
CA TYR A 422 -14.99 23.78 -0.70
C TYR A 422 -13.89 23.25 -1.60
N LEU A 423 -12.90 22.54 -1.04
CA LEU A 423 -11.84 21.90 -1.81
C LEU A 423 -12.37 20.84 -2.80
N GLY A 424 -13.40 20.08 -2.43
CA GLY A 424 -14.08 19.15 -3.34
C GLY A 424 -14.68 19.84 -4.57
N ASN A 425 -15.29 21.02 -4.40
CA ASN A 425 -15.80 21.82 -5.52
C ASN A 425 -14.68 22.27 -6.48
N PHE A 426 -13.49 22.59 -5.94
CA PHE A 426 -12.31 22.90 -6.73
C PHE A 426 -11.77 21.67 -7.48
N CYS A 427 -11.72 20.52 -6.82
CA CYS A 427 -11.28 19.27 -7.44
C CYS A 427 -12.13 18.93 -8.66
N GLU A 428 -13.45 18.98 -8.52
CA GLU A 428 -14.37 18.70 -9.63
C GLU A 428 -14.28 19.76 -10.73
N ALA A 429 -14.09 21.03 -10.37
CA ALA A 429 -13.91 22.10 -11.35
C ALA A 429 -12.64 21.93 -12.20
N ILE A 430 -11.51 21.62 -11.56
CA ILE A 430 -10.24 21.36 -12.25
C ILE A 430 -10.34 20.10 -13.10
N ARG A 431 -10.92 19.01 -12.57
CA ARG A 431 -11.11 17.76 -13.33
C ARG A 431 -11.89 18.00 -14.61
N GLN A 432 -13.00 18.73 -14.54
CA GLN A 432 -13.82 19.03 -15.72
C GLN A 432 -13.10 19.94 -16.72
N ALA A 433 -12.32 20.91 -16.24
CA ALA A 433 -11.50 21.77 -17.09
C ALA A 433 -10.42 20.97 -17.84
N VAL A 434 -9.74 20.04 -17.15
CA VAL A 434 -8.76 19.12 -17.77
C VAL A 434 -9.45 18.22 -18.78
N GLN A 435 -10.60 17.61 -18.46
CA GLN A 435 -11.33 16.76 -19.40
C GLN A 435 -11.78 17.51 -20.66
N ALA A 436 -12.25 18.75 -20.53
CA ALA A 436 -12.64 19.59 -21.66
C ALA A 436 -11.45 19.97 -22.55
N ALA A 437 -10.23 20.03 -22.01
CA ALA A 437 -9.02 20.32 -22.77
C ALA A 437 -8.48 19.11 -23.57
N VAL A 438 -8.89 17.87 -23.26
CA VAL A 438 -8.29 16.62 -23.79
C VAL A 438 -8.92 16.12 -25.12
N ASN A 439 -9.94 16.75 -25.73
CA ASN A 439 -10.50 16.33 -27.04
C ASN A 439 -11.28 17.46 -27.78
N PRO A 440 -11.30 17.56 -29.15
CA PRO A 440 -10.54 16.82 -30.17
C PRO A 440 -10.09 17.67 -31.39
N GLU A 441 -9.28 18.73 -31.25
CA GLU A 441 -8.56 19.32 -32.41
C GLU A 441 -7.16 19.78 -31.98
N GLY A 442 -6.18 18.86 -32.00
CA GLY A 442 -4.77 19.23 -32.21
C GLY A 442 -3.89 19.57 -31.00
N GLY A 443 -4.29 19.28 -29.76
CA GLY A 443 -3.39 19.35 -28.60
C GLY A 443 -3.48 18.08 -27.75
N GLN A 444 -2.60 17.11 -28.00
CA GLN A 444 -2.46 15.96 -27.09
C GLN A 444 -1.80 16.47 -25.79
N LEU A 445 -2.57 16.54 -24.70
CA LEU A 445 -1.96 16.54 -23.37
C LEU A 445 -1.29 15.17 -23.20
N GLU A 446 0.02 15.14 -22.94
CA GLU A 446 0.78 13.89 -22.77
C GLU A 446 0.33 13.19 -21.47
N GLU A 447 0.44 11.85 -21.37
CA GLU A 447 0.15 11.08 -20.13
C GLU A 447 0.56 11.76 -18.79
N PRO A 448 1.71 12.46 -18.65
CA PRO A 448 2.07 13.20 -17.44
C PRO A 448 1.09 14.29 -16.98
N GLU A 449 0.23 14.85 -17.82
CA GLU A 449 -0.67 15.96 -17.44
C GLU A 449 -1.98 15.45 -16.81
N SER A 450 -2.41 14.24 -17.19
CA SER A 450 -3.48 13.51 -16.49
C SER A 450 -3.10 13.16 -15.04
N SER A 451 -1.80 12.98 -14.78
CA SER A 451 -1.27 12.76 -13.43
C SER A 451 -1.35 14.00 -12.55
N LEU A 452 -1.35 15.21 -13.12
CA LEU A 452 -1.44 16.47 -12.39
C LEU A 452 -2.87 16.75 -11.91
N ALA A 453 -3.88 16.21 -12.59
CA ALA A 453 -5.26 16.19 -12.10
C ALA A 453 -5.43 15.37 -10.80
N SER A 454 -4.43 14.56 -10.41
CA SER A 454 -4.43 13.88 -9.11
C SER A 454 -4.13 14.81 -7.94
N LEU A 455 -3.40 15.93 -8.15
CA LEU A 455 -2.95 16.80 -7.06
C LEU A 455 -4.12 17.35 -6.22
N PRO A 456 -5.21 17.89 -6.82
CA PRO A 456 -6.36 18.32 -6.05
C PRO A 456 -7.03 17.17 -5.29
N TYR A 457 -7.18 15.99 -5.90
CA TYR A 457 -7.75 14.81 -5.22
C TYR A 457 -6.91 14.38 -4.01
N ARG A 458 -5.59 14.36 -4.15
CA ARG A 458 -4.66 14.04 -3.07
C ARG A 458 -4.76 15.05 -1.92
N ALA A 459 -4.78 16.35 -2.23
CA ALA A 459 -5.00 17.41 -1.23
C ALA A 459 -6.39 17.31 -0.57
N TRP A 460 -7.42 16.93 -1.32
CA TRP A 460 -8.76 16.74 -0.80
C TRP A 460 -8.87 15.53 0.12
N MET A 461 -8.22 14.43 -0.22
CA MET A 461 -8.09 13.25 0.64
C MET A 461 -7.33 13.58 1.94
N LYS A 462 -6.28 14.41 1.89
CA LYS A 462 -5.62 14.97 3.09
C LYS A 462 -6.60 15.75 3.96
N GLY A 463 -7.37 16.65 3.35
CA GLY A 463 -8.37 17.44 4.06
C GLY A 463 -9.43 16.57 4.75
N LEU A 464 -9.91 15.55 4.04
CA LEU A 464 -10.85 14.57 4.57
C LEU A 464 -10.26 13.77 5.74
N ALA A 465 -8.99 13.35 5.66
CA ALA A 465 -8.33 12.64 6.74
C ALA A 465 -8.23 13.47 8.02
N LEU A 466 -7.86 14.76 7.91
CA LEU A 466 -7.83 15.69 9.04
C LEU A 466 -9.22 15.92 9.64
N LEU A 467 -10.24 16.07 8.78
CA LEU A 467 -11.63 16.22 9.22
C LEU A 467 -12.11 14.99 10.00
N ALA A 468 -11.86 13.80 9.46
CA ALA A 468 -12.29 12.54 10.03
C ALA A 468 -11.51 12.16 11.30
N ASN A 469 -10.35 12.77 11.55
CA ASN A 469 -9.63 12.66 12.81
C ASN A 469 -10.03 13.70 13.86
N GLY A 470 -10.71 14.79 13.46
CA GLY A 470 -11.00 15.92 14.34
C GLY A 470 -9.81 16.89 14.49
N GLU A 471 -8.88 16.87 13.54
CA GLU A 471 -7.66 17.69 13.52
C GLU A 471 -7.79 18.95 12.67
N ILE A 472 -8.93 19.12 12.00
CA ILE A 472 -9.31 20.42 11.49
C ILE A 472 -9.73 21.25 12.69
N GLU A 473 -8.91 22.25 13.05
CA GLU A 473 -9.41 23.37 13.85
C GLU A 473 -10.63 23.89 13.11
N GLY A 474 -11.81 23.70 13.72
CA GLY A 474 -13.02 24.33 13.22
C GLY A 474 -12.68 25.79 12.99
N LEU A 475 -13.00 26.29 11.80
CA LEU A 475 -12.93 27.72 11.52
C LEU A 475 -13.83 28.36 12.59
N GLU A 476 -13.23 28.87 13.68
CA GLU A 476 -13.98 29.63 14.66
C GLU A 476 -14.70 30.70 13.86
N ALA A 477 -16.01 30.76 14.04
CA ALA A 477 -16.83 31.81 13.47
C ALA A 477 -16.42 33.13 14.14
N GLN A 478 -15.28 33.70 13.75
CA GLN A 478 -15.00 35.09 14.02
C GLN A 478 -16.04 35.90 13.25
N ASP A 479 -16.89 36.55 14.04
CA ASP A 479 -17.97 37.48 13.71
C ASP A 479 -18.42 37.53 12.25
N GLN A 480 -19.68 37.13 12.03
CA GLN A 480 -20.47 37.40 10.83
C GLN A 480 -20.58 38.90 10.46
N ASN A 481 -19.90 39.81 11.17
CA ASN A 481 -20.01 41.26 11.04
C ASN A 481 -18.89 41.94 10.23
N ASP A 482 -17.77 41.29 9.90
CA ASP A 482 -16.69 41.94 9.13
C ASP A 482 -16.82 41.62 7.64
N SER A 483 -17.59 42.46 6.97
CA SER A 483 -18.02 42.32 5.57
C SER A 483 -17.14 43.15 4.64
N ARG A 484 -16.36 42.50 3.76
CA ARG A 484 -15.53 43.19 2.74
C ARG A 484 -15.87 42.76 1.31
N PRO A 485 -15.77 43.68 0.32
CA PRO A 485 -16.14 43.43 -1.08
C PRO A 485 -15.15 42.52 -1.82
N LEU A 486 -15.68 41.63 -2.67
CA LEU A 486 -14.89 40.79 -3.58
C LEU A 486 -14.13 41.67 -4.58
N ASN A 487 -12.79 41.66 -4.53
CA ASN A 487 -11.96 42.36 -5.50
C ASN A 487 -11.15 41.37 -6.37
N LEU A 488 -11.69 41.04 -7.54
CA LEU A 488 -11.02 40.18 -8.53
C LEU A 488 -9.83 40.88 -9.22
N ALA A 489 -9.74 42.21 -9.17
CA ALA A 489 -8.67 42.97 -9.83
C ALA A 489 -7.35 42.94 -9.03
N ALA A 490 -7.40 42.90 -7.70
CA ALA A 490 -6.22 42.79 -6.84
C ALA A 490 -5.51 41.43 -6.93
N ALA A 491 -6.25 40.37 -7.30
CA ALA A 491 -5.72 39.02 -7.51
C ALA A 491 -4.79 38.91 -8.75
N SER A 492 -4.81 39.91 -9.64
CA SER A 492 -3.98 39.93 -10.85
C SER A 492 -2.60 40.58 -10.67
N THR A 493 -2.37 41.31 -9.57
CA THR A 493 -1.21 42.19 -9.37
C THR A 493 -0.12 41.66 -8.44
N ALA A 494 -0.27 40.46 -7.87
CA ALA A 494 0.73 39.86 -6.97
C ALA A 494 1.86 39.09 -7.70
N HIS A 495 1.98 39.21 -9.02
CA HIS A 495 2.95 38.48 -9.85
C HIS A 495 4.08 39.37 -10.36
N SER A 496 4.95 39.80 -9.45
CA SER A 496 6.36 40.12 -9.73
C SER A 496 7.10 40.45 -8.44
N GLY A 497 7.53 39.43 -7.70
CA GLY A 497 8.49 39.58 -6.60
C GLY A 497 9.48 38.42 -6.63
N PRO A 498 10.81 38.66 -6.55
CA PRO A 498 11.78 37.59 -6.57
C PRO A 498 11.67 36.73 -5.30
N LEU A 499 11.92 35.42 -5.48
CA LEU A 499 11.96 34.37 -4.47
C LEU A 499 12.63 34.81 -3.16
N ALA A 500 11.85 34.89 -2.07
CA ALA A 500 12.38 34.88 -0.71
C ALA A 500 12.53 33.42 -0.26
N ILE A 501 13.74 32.88 -0.37
CA ILE A 501 14.14 31.63 0.29
C ILE A 501 14.38 31.99 1.77
N ASN A 502 13.54 31.47 2.66
CA ASN A 502 13.81 31.51 4.11
C ASN A 502 14.99 30.57 4.40
N GLN A 503 16.19 31.13 4.53
CA GLN A 503 17.34 30.47 5.13
C GLN A 503 17.50 30.95 6.58
N ASP A 504 16.96 30.16 7.51
CA ASP A 504 17.38 30.21 8.91
C ASP A 504 18.26 28.98 9.19
N GLN A 505 19.54 29.08 8.86
CA GLN A 505 20.62 28.37 9.54
C GLN A 505 21.83 29.31 9.65
N THR A 506 21.96 29.93 10.82
CA THR A 506 23.14 30.69 11.25
C THR A 506 24.35 29.77 11.46
N PHE A 507 25.54 30.20 11.00
CA PHE A 507 26.87 30.22 11.68
C PHE A 507 27.96 30.67 10.68
N PRO A 508 29.12 31.25 11.10
CA PRO A 508 29.33 32.65 11.45
C PRO A 508 30.29 33.43 10.51
N ALA A 509 30.25 34.76 10.65
CA ALA A 509 31.29 35.77 10.38
C ALA A 509 31.89 35.90 8.97
N LEU A 510 31.68 37.07 8.36
CA LEU A 510 32.75 37.96 7.90
C LEU A 510 32.17 39.36 7.66
N GLU A 511 32.79 40.33 8.33
CA GLU A 511 32.48 41.76 8.33
C GLU A 511 32.79 42.44 6.98
N GLU A 512 32.38 43.72 6.91
CA GLU A 512 32.94 44.78 6.05
C GLU A 512 32.41 44.92 4.61
N LEU A 513 31.44 45.83 4.41
CA LEU A 513 31.68 47.19 3.86
C LEU A 513 30.35 47.86 3.48
N ASN A 514 30.03 48.94 4.20
CA ASN A 514 28.90 49.82 3.92
C ASN A 514 29.44 51.26 3.76
N THR A 515 29.34 51.81 2.56
CA THR A 515 29.44 53.24 2.22
C THR A 515 28.69 53.41 0.87
N GLY A 516 27.79 54.36 0.60
CA GLY A 516 27.18 55.48 1.30
C GLY A 516 26.52 56.40 0.24
N GLY A 517 25.41 57.09 0.60
CA GLY A 517 24.82 58.27 -0.09
C GLY A 517 24.14 58.02 -1.45
N GLY A 518 23.13 58.76 -1.91
CA GLY A 518 22.47 60.01 -1.51
C GLY A 518 21.57 60.47 -2.69
N ASP A 519 20.55 61.29 -2.39
CA ASP A 519 19.52 61.88 -3.27
C ASP A 519 19.97 62.45 -4.62
N VAL A 520 19.03 62.60 -5.58
CA VAL A 520 18.74 63.84 -6.37
C VAL A 520 17.46 63.70 -7.24
N PHE A 521 16.58 64.70 -7.15
CA PHE A 521 15.41 65.02 -8.01
C PHE A 521 15.85 65.58 -9.40
N ASP A 522 15.03 65.45 -10.46
CA ASP A 522 14.48 66.61 -11.18
C ASP A 522 13.61 66.29 -12.41
N GLU A 523 12.69 67.24 -12.63
CA GLU A 523 11.52 67.37 -13.50
C GLU A 523 11.86 67.96 -14.89
N TYR A 524 11.06 67.70 -15.94
CA TYR A 524 10.97 68.60 -17.11
C TYR A 524 9.58 68.58 -17.77
N TYR A 525 9.03 69.78 -17.95
CA TYR A 525 7.76 70.17 -18.60
C TYR A 525 7.97 70.65 -20.04
N PHE A 526 6.93 70.60 -20.89
CA PHE A 526 6.73 71.52 -22.04
C PHE A 526 5.23 71.70 -22.38
N GLU A 527 4.80 72.97 -22.60
CA GLU A 527 3.42 73.45 -22.89
C GLU A 527 3.20 73.72 -24.42
N GLY A 528 2.09 73.27 -25.07
CA GLY A 528 0.92 74.04 -25.60
C GLY A 528 1.03 74.55 -27.08
N PRO A 529 -0.03 75.04 -27.81
CA PRO A 529 -1.51 74.91 -27.74
C PRO A 529 -2.27 74.78 -29.13
N GLY A 530 -3.59 74.48 -29.15
CA GLY A 530 -4.46 74.68 -30.36
C GLY A 530 -5.87 74.03 -30.35
N LYS A 531 -6.95 74.81 -30.23
CA LYS A 531 -8.37 74.47 -29.91
C LYS A 531 -9.26 74.00 -31.10
N ASN A 532 -10.24 73.10 -30.87
CA ASN A 532 -11.69 73.42 -30.80
C ASN A 532 -12.69 72.22 -30.70
N LEU A 533 -13.34 72.13 -29.54
CA LEU A 533 -14.78 71.94 -29.22
C LEU A 533 -15.68 70.82 -29.84
N VAL A 534 -15.95 69.81 -28.99
CA VAL A 534 -17.24 69.31 -28.45
C VAL A 534 -18.32 68.71 -29.37
N TYR A 535 -18.60 67.41 -29.16
CA TYR A 535 -19.96 66.91 -28.88
C TYR A 535 -19.95 66.04 -27.61
N ILE A 536 -20.89 66.34 -26.71
CA ILE A 536 -21.12 65.66 -25.44
C ILE A 536 -21.75 64.30 -25.70
N GLN A 537 -21.08 63.20 -25.32
CA GLN A 537 -21.77 61.96 -24.97
C GLN A 537 -21.82 61.87 -23.45
N LYS A 538 -23.05 61.96 -22.92
CA LYS A 538 -23.39 61.64 -21.54
C LYS A 538 -22.77 60.29 -21.19
N ALA A 539 -21.83 60.28 -20.25
CA ALA A 539 -21.46 59.08 -19.54
C ALA A 539 -22.74 58.51 -18.90
N ALA A 540 -23.16 57.33 -19.35
CA ALA A 540 -24.10 56.54 -18.59
C ALA A 540 -23.49 56.31 -17.20
N PRO A 541 -24.27 56.43 -16.11
CA PRO A 541 -23.75 56.21 -14.78
C PRO A 541 -23.11 54.83 -14.75
N SER A 542 -21.86 54.75 -14.28
CA SER A 542 -21.20 53.50 -13.99
C SER A 542 -22.15 52.68 -13.13
N ARG A 543 -22.64 51.57 -13.69
CA ARG A 543 -23.53 50.65 -13.01
C ARG A 543 -22.68 50.03 -11.89
N GLN A 544 -22.74 50.63 -10.69
CA GLN A 544 -22.12 50.04 -9.51
C GLN A 544 -22.74 48.66 -9.31
N LEU A 545 -21.91 47.63 -9.48
CA LEU A 545 -22.26 46.26 -9.14
C LEU A 545 -22.62 46.22 -7.64
N PRO A 546 -23.61 45.41 -7.25
CA PRO A 546 -24.02 45.29 -5.85
C PRO A 546 -22.82 44.90 -4.97
N LYS A 547 -22.76 45.51 -3.78
CA LYS A 547 -21.73 45.28 -2.76
C LYS A 547 -21.81 43.83 -2.28
N PHE A 548 -20.82 43.01 -2.62
CA PHE A 548 -20.71 41.64 -2.13
C PHE A 548 -20.14 41.63 -0.70
N VAL A 549 -20.74 40.87 0.19
CA VAL A 549 -20.27 40.68 1.57
C VAL A 549 -19.71 39.27 1.69
N TRP A 550 -18.38 39.13 1.67
CA TRP A 550 -17.75 37.88 2.07
C TRP A 550 -17.64 37.83 3.58
N VAL A 551 -18.13 36.76 4.20
CA VAL A 551 -17.69 36.38 5.54
C VAL A 551 -16.28 35.84 5.38
N LYS A 552 -15.29 36.57 5.88
CA LYS A 552 -13.89 36.11 5.95
C LYS A 552 -13.88 34.80 6.73
N LYS A 553 -13.69 33.67 6.04
CA LYS A 553 -13.39 32.40 6.68
C LYS A 553 -11.88 32.26 6.73
N PRO A 554 -11.28 31.92 7.88
CA PRO A 554 -9.83 31.72 7.96
C PRO A 554 -9.37 30.80 6.84
N ALA A 555 -8.25 31.16 6.20
CA ALA A 555 -7.55 30.20 5.36
C ALA A 555 -7.22 28.99 6.24
N PRO A 556 -7.61 27.77 5.86
CA PRO A 556 -7.23 26.60 6.64
C PRO A 556 -5.70 26.50 6.65
N LYS A 557 -5.10 26.58 7.85
CA LYS A 557 -3.66 26.39 8.05
C LYS A 557 -3.37 24.88 8.02
N TRP A 558 -3.15 24.34 6.83
CA TRP A 558 -2.91 22.90 6.62
C TRP A 558 -1.44 22.45 6.81
N GLU A 559 -0.57 23.28 7.40
CA GLU A 559 0.82 22.91 7.71
C GLU A 559 0.94 21.85 8.84
N LYS A 560 -0.17 21.27 9.30
CA LYS A 560 -0.17 20.23 10.32
C LYS A 560 -0.13 18.85 9.68
N GLU A 561 0.86 18.06 10.08
CA GLU A 561 0.88 16.62 9.83
C GLU A 561 -0.43 15.99 10.34
N THR A 562 -1.01 15.09 9.56
CA THR A 562 -2.11 14.23 10.01
C THR A 562 -1.60 13.37 11.15
N ARG A 563 -2.33 13.31 12.27
CA ARG A 563 -2.00 12.43 13.38
C ARG A 563 -2.88 11.17 13.33
N PRO A 564 -2.35 10.01 12.92
CA PRO A 564 -3.04 8.74 13.08
C PRO A 564 -3.61 8.58 14.49
N ARG A 565 -4.86 8.12 14.62
CA ARG A 565 -5.43 7.78 15.94
C ARG A 565 -4.70 6.63 16.62
N LYS A 566 -4.12 5.74 15.82
CA LYS A 566 -3.13 4.75 16.25
C LYS A 566 -1.87 4.97 15.45
N LEU A 567 -0.90 5.59 16.10
CA LEU A 567 0.48 5.56 15.63
C LEU A 567 0.99 4.14 15.85
N GLY A 568 1.63 3.59 14.82
CA GLY A 568 2.54 2.50 15.04
C GLY A 568 3.75 2.97 15.83
N PRO A 569 4.60 2.05 16.31
CA PRO A 569 5.86 2.38 16.98
C PRO A 569 6.89 3.12 16.11
N SER A 570 6.49 3.73 14.99
CA SER A 570 7.27 4.61 14.12
C SER A 570 6.62 5.99 13.95
N GLY A 571 5.56 6.31 14.70
CA GLY A 571 4.82 7.56 14.51
C GLY A 571 4.04 7.61 13.19
N LEU A 572 3.84 6.48 12.51
CA LEU A 572 3.14 6.37 11.23
C LEU A 572 1.86 5.53 11.36
N PRO A 573 0.86 5.73 10.48
CA PRO A 573 -0.27 4.82 10.38
C PRO A 573 0.18 3.38 10.11
N LEU A 574 -0.53 2.43 10.71
CA LEU A 574 -0.31 1.01 10.45
C LEU A 574 -1.43 0.43 9.58
N TYR A 575 -1.07 -0.07 8.40
CA TYR A 575 -1.94 -0.98 7.68
C TYR A 575 -1.88 -2.37 8.32
N GLN A 576 -2.99 -2.78 8.91
CA GLN A 576 -3.19 -4.08 9.57
C GLN A 576 -4.12 -4.95 8.71
N PRO A 577 -3.59 -5.75 7.78
CA PRO A 577 -4.41 -6.60 6.92
C PRO A 577 -5.30 -7.57 7.73
N ASP A 578 -4.90 -7.90 8.94
CA ASP A 578 -5.53 -8.88 9.83
C ASP A 578 -6.81 -8.45 10.52
N LYS A 579 -7.11 -7.15 10.47
CA LYS A 579 -8.28 -6.59 11.17
C LYS A 579 -9.26 -5.92 10.21
N LYS A 580 -8.93 -5.89 8.92
CA LYS A 580 -9.58 -5.04 7.92
C LYS A 580 -10.18 -5.93 6.83
N VAL A 581 -11.50 -5.97 6.78
CA VAL A 581 -12.30 -6.84 5.91
C VAL A 581 -12.78 -6.05 4.70
N ALA A 582 -12.63 -6.64 3.51
CA ALA A 582 -13.33 -6.20 2.30
C ALA A 582 -14.75 -6.79 2.30
N GLN A 583 -15.74 -5.95 2.56
CA GLN A 583 -17.16 -6.28 2.52
C GLN A 583 -17.77 -5.97 1.14
N PRO A 584 -18.40 -6.96 0.49
CA PRO A 584 -19.04 -6.80 -0.81
C PRO A 584 -20.33 -5.99 -0.68
N GLY A 585 -20.64 -5.16 -1.67
CA GLY A 585 -21.90 -4.41 -1.69
C GLY A 585 -23.14 -5.28 -1.98
N ASN A 586 -22.95 -6.40 -2.67
CA ASN A 586 -24.05 -7.21 -3.20
C ASN A 586 -23.84 -8.70 -2.85
N THR A 587 -24.08 -9.62 -3.79
CA THR A 587 -23.93 -11.08 -3.62
C THR A 587 -22.49 -11.55 -3.40
N GLY A 588 -21.51 -10.66 -3.49
CA GLY A 588 -20.11 -10.98 -3.24
C GLY A 588 -19.83 -11.51 -1.83
N LYS A 589 -18.58 -11.93 -1.59
CA LYS A 589 -18.14 -12.51 -0.31
C LYS A 589 -17.37 -11.56 0.59
N GLN A 590 -17.59 -11.67 1.89
CA GLN A 590 -16.69 -11.11 2.90
C GLN A 590 -15.28 -11.71 2.76
N ARG A 591 -14.26 -10.85 2.71
CA ARG A 591 -12.86 -11.27 2.57
C ARG A 591 -11.98 -10.54 3.56
N LEU A 592 -10.96 -11.23 4.05
CA LEU A 592 -9.84 -10.58 4.71
C LEU A 592 -8.61 -10.78 3.83
N GLY A 593 -7.99 -9.67 3.39
CA GLY A 593 -6.75 -9.71 2.62
C GLY A 593 -5.60 -9.81 3.60
N GLN A 594 -4.96 -10.96 3.71
CA GLN A 594 -3.90 -11.19 4.66
C GLN A 594 -2.81 -12.12 4.15
N SER A 595 -2.08 -11.61 3.18
CA SER A 595 -0.62 -11.62 3.20
C SER A 595 -0.20 -10.78 2.00
N GLY A 596 0.67 -9.78 2.15
CA GLY A 596 1.21 -9.05 0.99
C GLY A 596 2.17 -9.89 0.14
N ARG A 597 2.13 -11.22 0.27
CA ARG A 597 3.18 -12.13 -0.19
C ARG A 597 2.60 -13.39 -0.84
N LYS A 598 1.63 -13.26 -1.76
CA LYS A 598 1.38 -14.37 -2.69
C LYS A 598 2.66 -14.61 -3.51
N SER A 599 3.20 -15.83 -3.49
CA SER A 599 4.24 -16.23 -4.43
C SER A 599 3.62 -16.26 -5.84
N GLY A 600 4.00 -15.31 -6.69
CA GLY A 600 3.82 -15.46 -8.13
C GLY A 600 2.80 -14.59 -8.87
N SER A 601 2.40 -13.40 -8.41
CA SER A 601 1.63 -12.49 -9.29
C SER A 601 1.92 -10.99 -9.21
N ASP A 602 2.86 -10.55 -8.38
CA ASP A 602 3.32 -9.15 -8.43
C ASP A 602 4.49 -9.05 -9.40
N SER A 603 4.32 -8.30 -10.49
CA SER A 603 5.42 -7.97 -11.41
C SER A 603 6.62 -7.38 -10.65
N GLY A 604 6.36 -6.73 -9.52
CA GLY A 604 7.38 -6.21 -8.62
C GLY A 604 8.22 -7.28 -7.93
N ARG A 605 7.55 -8.22 -7.25
CA ARG A 605 8.18 -9.37 -6.60
C ARG A 605 8.82 -10.31 -7.63
N GLN A 606 8.18 -10.52 -8.77
CA GLN A 606 8.73 -11.34 -9.83
C GLN A 606 9.97 -10.68 -10.43
N ALA A 607 9.98 -9.36 -10.66
CA ALA A 607 11.19 -8.65 -11.08
C ALA A 607 12.29 -8.74 -10.02
N ALA A 608 11.98 -8.55 -8.74
CA ALA A 608 12.95 -8.70 -7.65
C ALA A 608 13.50 -10.14 -7.56
N GLU A 609 12.63 -11.15 -7.66
CA GLU A 609 12.99 -12.56 -7.59
C GLU A 609 13.76 -13.02 -8.83
N ASN A 610 13.36 -12.60 -10.03
CA ASN A 610 14.09 -12.81 -11.26
C ASN A 610 15.46 -12.14 -11.17
N THR A 611 15.54 -10.91 -10.68
CA THR A 611 16.79 -10.17 -10.49
C THR A 611 17.70 -10.89 -9.51
N ARG A 612 17.16 -11.35 -8.37
CA ARG A 612 17.87 -12.19 -7.39
C ARG A 612 18.37 -13.50 -8.01
N LYS A 613 17.53 -14.21 -8.79
CA LYS A 613 17.93 -15.44 -9.50
C LYS A 613 19.08 -15.17 -10.46
N MET A 614 18.97 -14.13 -11.28
CA MET A 614 20.00 -13.75 -12.25
C MET A 614 21.30 -13.29 -11.58
N ILE A 615 21.22 -12.52 -10.49
CA ILE A 615 22.36 -12.12 -9.66
C ILE A 615 23.09 -13.37 -9.13
N ASN A 616 22.35 -14.29 -8.52
CA ASN A 616 22.93 -15.51 -7.94
C ASN A 616 23.54 -16.43 -9.00
N TRP A 617 22.86 -16.58 -10.15
CA TRP A 617 23.38 -17.31 -11.30
C TRP A 617 24.67 -16.70 -11.82
N PHE A 618 24.65 -15.40 -12.17
CA PHE A 618 25.77 -14.68 -12.74
C PHE A 618 26.98 -14.65 -11.80
N SER A 619 26.76 -14.33 -10.53
CA SER A 619 27.79 -14.28 -9.50
C SER A 619 28.50 -15.63 -9.36
N ARG A 620 27.72 -16.71 -9.18
CA ARG A 620 28.30 -18.05 -8.97
C ARG A 620 28.95 -18.60 -10.24
N GLY A 621 28.36 -18.32 -11.40
CA GLY A 621 28.89 -18.74 -12.69
C GLY A 621 30.23 -18.08 -13.03
N THR A 622 30.36 -16.77 -12.80
CA THR A 622 31.62 -16.03 -13.03
C THR A 622 32.73 -16.45 -12.06
N SER A 623 32.40 -16.67 -10.77
CA SER A 623 33.35 -17.21 -9.79
C SER A 623 33.76 -18.65 -10.11
N ALA A 624 32.82 -19.53 -10.45
CA ALA A 624 33.11 -20.93 -10.75
C ALA A 624 33.89 -21.09 -12.08
N GLY A 625 33.55 -20.31 -13.11
CA GLY A 625 34.27 -20.33 -14.39
C GLY A 625 35.73 -19.92 -14.23
N SER A 626 35.97 -18.86 -13.46
CA SER A 626 37.34 -18.40 -13.19
C SER A 626 38.13 -19.36 -12.29
N PHE A 627 37.46 -20.10 -11.40
CA PHE A 627 38.06 -21.20 -10.62
C PHE A 627 38.53 -22.36 -11.51
N VAL A 628 37.68 -22.84 -12.43
CA VAL A 628 38.01 -23.99 -13.31
C VAL A 628 39.12 -23.63 -14.31
N ILE A 629 39.04 -22.46 -14.94
CA ILE A 629 40.09 -21.99 -15.88
C ILE A 629 41.45 -21.88 -15.18
N GLY A 630 41.46 -21.36 -13.94
CA GLY A 630 42.67 -21.25 -13.13
C GLY A 630 43.32 -22.60 -12.79
N LYS A 631 42.55 -23.68 -12.67
CA LYS A 631 43.08 -25.05 -12.46
C LYS A 631 43.54 -25.71 -13.75
N ALA A 632 42.87 -25.46 -14.88
CA ALA A 632 43.09 -26.21 -16.11
C ALA A 632 44.21 -25.65 -17.02
N VAL A 633 44.46 -24.34 -17.00
CA VAL A 633 45.23 -23.68 -18.07
C VAL A 633 46.32 -22.72 -17.55
N GLY A 634 46.49 -22.60 -16.23
CA GLY A 634 47.50 -21.75 -15.60
C GLY A 634 47.16 -20.24 -15.61
N PRO A 635 48.00 -19.40 -14.98
CA PRO A 635 47.71 -17.97 -14.69
C PRO A 635 47.57 -17.03 -15.91
N GLY A 636 47.66 -17.52 -17.16
CA GLY A 636 47.63 -16.73 -18.38
C GLY A 636 46.50 -17.04 -19.37
N ALA A 637 45.52 -17.87 -19.00
CA ALA A 637 44.42 -18.24 -19.89
C ALA A 637 43.26 -17.23 -19.87
N ALA A 638 42.53 -17.13 -20.99
CA ALA A 638 41.39 -16.24 -21.14
C ALA A 638 40.28 -16.61 -20.14
N THR A 639 40.06 -15.72 -19.19
CA THR A 639 39.00 -15.71 -18.16
C THR A 639 37.67 -15.19 -18.73
N PRO A 640 36.56 -15.17 -17.96
CA PRO A 640 35.38 -14.37 -18.32
C PRO A 640 35.78 -12.98 -18.82
N TYR A 641 35.36 -12.59 -20.03
CA TYR A 641 35.73 -11.32 -20.69
C TYR A 641 37.23 -11.10 -21.01
N GLY A 642 38.10 -12.10 -20.84
CA GLY A 642 39.53 -11.95 -21.10
C GLY A 642 40.20 -10.91 -20.20
N ILE A 643 39.85 -10.87 -18.91
CA ILE A 643 40.39 -9.95 -17.89
C ILE A 643 41.17 -10.71 -16.79
N PRO A 644 41.99 -10.07 -15.95
CA PRO A 644 42.75 -10.83 -14.94
C PRO A 644 41.85 -11.65 -14.00
N LYS A 645 42.29 -12.86 -13.63
CA LYS A 645 41.53 -13.79 -12.76
C LYS A 645 41.04 -13.14 -11.47
N ALA A 646 41.89 -12.33 -10.84
CA ALA A 646 41.54 -11.62 -9.60
C ALA A 646 40.32 -10.71 -9.79
N VAL A 647 40.18 -10.10 -10.97
CA VAL A 647 39.10 -9.17 -11.30
C VAL A 647 37.79 -9.91 -11.63
N ALA A 648 37.87 -10.96 -12.45
CA ALA A 648 36.72 -11.76 -12.87
C ALA A 648 36.13 -12.59 -11.72
N THR A 649 36.97 -13.35 -11.00
CA THR A 649 36.52 -14.27 -9.94
C THR A 649 36.04 -13.52 -8.71
N TYR A 650 36.83 -12.53 -8.28
CA TYR A 650 36.75 -12.01 -6.93
C TYR A 650 36.06 -10.67 -6.91
N THR A 651 36.38 -9.72 -7.80
CA THR A 651 35.73 -8.40 -7.76
C THR A 651 34.34 -8.41 -8.37
N ILE A 652 34.16 -8.85 -9.62
CA ILE A 652 32.85 -8.80 -10.29
C ILE A 652 31.87 -9.80 -9.66
N GLY A 653 32.24 -11.08 -9.59
CA GLY A 653 31.36 -12.13 -9.06
C GLY A 653 30.90 -11.85 -7.63
N ARG A 654 31.81 -11.42 -6.74
CA ARG A 654 31.49 -11.12 -5.34
C ARG A 654 30.62 -9.89 -5.18
N THR A 655 30.94 -8.80 -5.90
CA THR A 655 30.17 -7.56 -5.82
C THR A 655 28.73 -7.79 -6.25
N VAL A 656 28.52 -8.56 -7.33
CA VAL A 656 27.18 -8.94 -7.78
C VAL A 656 26.48 -9.82 -6.75
N GLY A 657 27.17 -10.81 -6.17
CA GLY A 657 26.58 -11.70 -5.16
C GLY A 657 26.03 -10.97 -3.93
N LEU A 658 26.75 -9.95 -3.45
CA LEU A 658 26.32 -9.09 -2.34
C LEU A 658 25.00 -8.37 -2.60
N TRP A 659 24.65 -8.08 -3.86
CA TRP A 659 23.35 -7.50 -4.17
C TRP A 659 22.23 -8.46 -3.84
N GLY A 660 22.41 -9.75 -4.14
CA GLY A 660 21.45 -10.81 -3.81
C GLY A 660 21.25 -10.94 -2.31
N GLU A 661 22.34 -10.90 -1.53
CA GLU A 661 22.29 -10.90 -0.07
C GLU A 661 21.60 -9.67 0.50
N CYS A 662 21.85 -8.48 -0.04
CA CYS A 662 21.16 -7.28 0.41
C CYS A 662 19.66 -7.37 0.13
N ILE A 663 19.25 -7.88 -1.05
CA ILE A 663 17.85 -8.11 -1.39
C ILE A 663 17.20 -9.12 -0.43
N ASP A 664 17.90 -10.21 -0.12
CA ASP A 664 17.43 -11.25 0.80
C ASP A 664 17.34 -10.71 2.25
N ALA A 665 18.35 -9.96 2.71
CA ALA A 665 18.40 -9.36 4.05
C ALA A 665 17.34 -8.27 4.25
N ILE A 666 17.10 -7.41 3.25
CA ILE A 666 15.99 -6.44 3.26
C ILE A 666 14.64 -7.17 3.41
N SER A 667 14.50 -8.35 2.80
CA SER A 667 13.28 -9.15 2.89
C SER A 667 13.08 -9.83 4.25
N MET A 668 14.18 -10.14 4.96
CA MET A 668 14.20 -10.78 6.27
C MET A 668 14.13 -9.79 7.44
N ASP A 669 14.73 -8.61 7.26
CA ASP A 669 14.71 -7.48 8.19
C ASP A 669 15.09 -7.85 9.64
N PRO A 670 16.30 -8.39 9.89
CA PRO A 670 16.73 -8.70 11.25
C PRO A 670 16.98 -7.41 12.07
N PRO A 671 16.58 -7.36 13.35
CA PRO A 671 16.73 -6.17 14.17
C PRO A 671 18.18 -5.91 14.57
N ARG A 672 18.56 -4.62 14.63
CA ARG A 672 19.88 -4.17 15.13
C ARG A 672 19.80 -3.20 16.30
N SER A 673 20.72 -3.33 17.24
CA SER A 673 20.77 -2.46 18.43
C SER A 673 21.34 -1.06 18.17
N ASP A 674 22.08 -0.84 17.07
CA ASP A 674 22.69 0.44 16.70
C ASP A 674 21.75 1.34 15.88
N TYR A 675 20.46 1.32 16.20
CA TYR A 675 19.40 1.96 15.40
C TYR A 675 19.42 3.50 15.41
N THR A 676 20.17 4.12 16.34
CA THR A 676 20.30 5.58 16.44
C THR A 676 21.36 6.19 15.52
N VAL A 677 21.77 5.43 14.50
CA VAL A 677 22.73 5.87 13.48
C VAL A 677 22.12 5.69 12.10
N LEU A 678 21.97 6.76 11.34
CA LEU A 678 21.53 6.65 9.94
C LEU A 678 22.60 5.93 9.12
N ALA A 679 22.20 4.91 8.37
CA ALA A 679 23.09 4.26 7.43
C ALA A 679 23.56 5.28 6.38
N ARG A 680 24.83 5.19 6.00
CA ARG A 680 25.43 5.97 4.93
C ARG A 680 26.09 5.01 3.98
N THR A 681 26.29 5.42 2.73
CA THR A 681 27.10 4.66 1.79
C THR A 681 28.53 4.58 2.31
N GLU A 682 29.05 3.36 2.40
CA GLU A 682 30.48 3.10 2.65
C GLU A 682 31.03 2.46 1.37
N PRO A 683 31.54 3.26 0.42
CA PRO A 683 32.03 2.73 -0.84
C PRO A 683 33.17 1.75 -0.59
N GLY A 684 33.06 0.57 -1.19
CA GLY A 684 34.19 -0.33 -1.30
C GLY A 684 35.31 0.27 -2.18
N THR A 685 36.39 -0.46 -2.28
CA THR A 685 37.49 -0.16 -3.19
C THR A 685 37.73 -1.35 -4.11
N PHE A 686 38.39 -1.09 -5.24
CA PHE A 686 38.85 -2.14 -6.14
C PHE A 686 40.19 -1.74 -6.73
N THR A 687 40.99 -2.73 -7.11
CA THR A 687 42.24 -2.49 -7.84
C THR A 687 41.90 -2.27 -9.32
N PRO A 688 42.24 -1.11 -9.92
CA PRO A 688 41.95 -0.86 -11.32
C PRO A 688 42.71 -1.82 -12.24
N VAL A 689 42.01 -2.31 -13.27
CA VAL A 689 42.60 -3.11 -14.35
C VAL A 689 43.51 -2.22 -15.19
N ARG A 690 44.70 -2.73 -15.48
CA ARG A 690 45.68 -2.09 -16.36
C ARG A 690 45.63 -2.71 -17.75
N ALA A 691 46.01 -1.93 -18.76
CA ALA A 691 46.11 -2.38 -20.15
C ALA A 691 47.39 -3.21 -20.36
N GLU A 692 47.39 -4.44 -19.85
CA GLU A 692 48.51 -5.38 -19.91
C GLU A 692 48.01 -6.83 -20.06
N GLY A 693 48.90 -7.77 -20.38
CA GLY A 693 48.55 -9.19 -20.45
C GLY A 693 47.44 -9.55 -21.45
N GLY A 694 47.33 -8.82 -22.56
CA GLY A 694 46.29 -9.02 -23.57
C GLY A 694 44.99 -8.24 -23.34
N VAL A 695 44.91 -7.40 -22.30
CA VAL A 695 43.80 -6.47 -22.03
C VAL A 695 44.02 -5.16 -22.79
N THR A 696 43.08 -4.79 -23.66
CA THR A 696 43.12 -3.50 -24.36
C THR A 696 42.82 -2.36 -23.38
N ARG A 697 43.26 -1.13 -23.72
CA ARG A 697 42.92 0.05 -22.92
C ARG A 697 41.40 0.25 -22.81
N ALA A 698 40.67 0.11 -23.91
CA ALA A 698 39.22 0.22 -23.92
C ALA A 698 38.56 -0.82 -22.99
N ARG A 699 39.06 -2.07 -22.99
CA ARG A 699 38.53 -3.13 -22.12
C ARG A 699 38.85 -2.88 -20.66
N ALA A 700 40.07 -2.44 -20.35
CA ALA A 700 40.44 -2.03 -18.99
C ALA A 700 39.55 -0.88 -18.49
N ASP A 701 39.31 0.15 -19.31
CA ASP A 701 38.45 1.29 -18.97
C ASP A 701 36.98 0.86 -18.77
N ALA A 702 36.45 -0.01 -19.63
CA ALA A 702 35.10 -0.54 -19.51
C ALA A 702 34.91 -1.39 -18.22
N VAL A 703 35.91 -2.21 -17.88
CA VAL A 703 35.91 -3.01 -16.65
C VAL A 703 35.99 -2.11 -15.42
N ASN A 704 36.87 -1.11 -15.42
CA ASN A 704 36.99 -0.15 -14.32
C ASN A 704 35.70 0.65 -14.13
N ALA A 705 35.02 1.04 -15.21
CA ALA A 705 33.73 1.71 -15.16
C ALA A 705 32.63 0.80 -14.58
N LEU A 706 32.61 -0.48 -14.97
CA LEU A 706 31.69 -1.48 -14.39
C LEU A 706 31.97 -1.68 -12.90
N LEU A 707 33.23 -1.83 -12.50
CA LEU A 707 33.61 -2.02 -11.10
C LEU A 707 33.23 -0.81 -10.23
N ALA A 708 33.47 0.40 -10.72
CA ALA A 708 33.05 1.63 -10.03
C ALA A 708 31.53 1.68 -9.84
N ALA A 709 30.76 1.40 -10.88
CA ALA A 709 29.29 1.35 -10.80
C ALA A 709 28.80 0.22 -9.87
N ALA A 710 29.46 -0.94 -9.91
CA ALA A 710 29.10 -2.09 -9.10
C ALA A 710 29.34 -1.86 -7.60
N VAL A 711 30.48 -1.26 -7.25
CA VAL A 711 30.82 -0.90 -5.87
C VAL A 711 29.88 0.18 -5.33
N ASP A 712 29.52 1.16 -6.16
CA ASP A 712 28.54 2.19 -5.82
C ASP A 712 27.15 1.59 -5.54
N LEU A 713 26.67 0.70 -6.41
CA LEU A 713 25.42 -0.05 -6.18
C LEU A 713 25.48 -0.86 -4.88
N THR A 714 26.58 -1.56 -4.61
CA THR A 714 26.75 -2.32 -3.36
C THR A 714 26.67 -1.41 -2.14
N ALA A 715 27.33 -0.25 -2.16
CA ALA A 715 27.30 0.69 -1.03
C ALA A 715 25.89 1.19 -0.73
N LYS A 716 25.09 1.47 -1.77
CA LYS A 716 23.70 1.90 -1.65
C LYS A 716 22.78 0.77 -1.16
N MET A 717 22.91 -0.43 -1.72
CA MET A 717 22.14 -1.62 -1.29
C MET A 717 22.44 -1.98 0.16
N ARG A 718 23.69 -1.86 0.62
CA ARG A 718 24.06 -2.07 2.02
C ARG A 718 23.49 -0.98 2.93
N ALA A 719 23.51 0.28 2.49
CA ALA A 719 22.87 1.36 3.26
C ALA A 719 21.35 1.14 3.40
N ALA A 720 20.68 0.68 2.34
CA ALA A 720 19.28 0.29 2.40
C ALA A 720 19.05 -0.86 3.39
N ARG A 721 19.82 -1.95 3.27
CA ARG A 721 19.79 -3.10 4.20
C ARG A 721 19.94 -2.65 5.65
N PHE A 722 20.99 -1.90 5.97
CA PHE A 722 21.24 -1.47 7.35
C PHE A 722 20.16 -0.54 7.88
N SER A 723 19.54 0.28 7.04
CA SER A 723 18.40 1.09 7.46
C SER A 723 17.15 0.26 7.75
N VAL A 724 16.89 -0.79 6.97
CA VAL A 724 15.81 -1.76 7.26
C VAL A 724 16.08 -2.47 8.59
N GLU A 725 17.26 -3.06 8.77
CA GLU A 725 17.64 -3.74 10.02
C GLU A 725 17.56 -2.84 11.26
N ARG A 726 17.96 -1.56 11.11
CA ARG A 726 17.89 -0.54 12.17
C ARG A 726 16.46 -0.05 12.41
N TYR A 727 15.60 -0.01 11.38
CA TYR A 727 14.17 0.20 11.57
C TYR A 727 13.61 -0.87 12.51
N SER A 728 13.86 -2.15 12.24
CA SER A 728 13.45 -3.25 13.12
C SER A 728 14.03 -3.12 14.52
N GLY A 729 15.28 -2.67 14.63
CA GLY A 729 15.93 -2.34 15.90
C GLY A 729 15.18 -1.28 16.72
N ALA A 730 14.87 -0.15 16.10
CA ALA A 730 14.14 0.95 16.74
C ALA A 730 12.72 0.53 17.13
N MET A 731 12.04 -0.25 16.28
CA MET A 731 10.71 -0.79 16.55
C MET A 731 10.71 -1.72 17.77
N LEU A 732 11.74 -2.56 17.93
CA LEU A 732 11.89 -3.40 19.13
C LEU A 732 12.17 -2.57 20.39
N ALA A 733 12.90 -1.46 20.25
CA ALA A 733 13.18 -0.55 21.36
C ALA A 733 11.99 0.37 21.72
N GLY A 734 10.96 0.44 20.86
CA GLY A 734 9.85 1.39 21.00
C GLY A 734 10.24 2.83 20.68
N ASP A 735 11.31 3.06 19.92
CA ASP A 735 11.78 4.39 19.53
C ASP A 735 11.15 4.81 18.19
N GLU A 736 10.05 5.55 18.29
CA GLU A 736 9.23 5.91 17.13
C GLU A 736 9.92 6.86 16.17
N GLU A 737 10.67 7.81 16.72
CA GLU A 737 11.37 8.81 15.92
C GLU A 737 12.48 8.15 15.08
N TRP A 738 13.27 7.28 15.70
CA TRP A 738 14.32 6.57 14.97
C TRP A 738 13.78 5.52 14.02
N ALA A 739 12.68 4.84 14.35
CA ALA A 739 12.02 3.95 13.40
C ALA A 739 11.59 4.73 12.14
N ARG A 740 10.94 5.89 12.28
CA ARG A 740 10.57 6.72 11.12
C ARG A 740 11.79 7.13 10.28
N ARG A 741 12.83 7.66 10.94
CA ARG A 741 14.07 8.12 10.26
C ARG A 741 14.77 6.99 9.50
N GLN A 742 14.80 5.79 10.07
CA GLN A 742 15.41 4.63 9.41
C GLN A 742 14.59 4.13 8.23
N LEU A 743 13.25 4.14 8.35
CA LEU A 743 12.36 3.78 7.26
C LEU A 743 12.49 4.75 6.06
N GLU A 744 12.52 6.05 6.31
CA GLU A 744 12.76 7.06 5.27
C GLU A 744 14.12 6.87 4.58
N ASN A 745 15.16 6.58 5.37
CA ASN A 745 16.51 6.34 4.85
C ASN A 745 16.61 5.03 4.05
N ALA A 746 15.85 3.99 4.43
CA ALA A 746 15.73 2.75 3.67
C ALA A 746 15.17 3.01 2.27
N ILE A 747 14.00 3.67 2.18
CA ILE A 747 13.38 3.97 0.88
C ILE A 747 14.27 4.86 0.01
N LYS A 748 14.94 5.84 0.61
CA LYS A 748 15.93 6.66 -0.10
C LYS A 748 17.01 5.79 -0.76
N TYR A 749 17.64 4.88 -0.01
CA TYR A 749 18.72 4.06 -0.54
C TYR A 749 18.25 2.94 -1.45
N GLU A 750 17.03 2.43 -1.29
CA GLU A 750 16.38 1.54 -2.26
C GLU A 750 16.22 2.24 -3.61
N ARG A 751 15.71 3.48 -3.60
CA ARG A 751 15.57 4.29 -4.80
C ARG A 751 16.91 4.62 -5.45
N GLU A 752 17.89 5.04 -4.67
CA GLU A 752 19.25 5.29 -5.16
C GLU A 752 19.89 4.02 -5.73
N SER A 753 19.64 2.86 -5.12
CA SER A 753 20.07 1.57 -5.65
C SER A 753 19.43 1.29 -7.00
N GLY A 754 18.13 1.56 -7.16
CA GLY A 754 17.46 1.48 -8.46
C GLY A 754 18.12 2.33 -9.54
N LEU A 755 18.54 3.55 -9.23
CA LEU A 755 19.29 4.40 -10.17
C LEU A 755 20.67 3.80 -10.50
N ALA A 756 21.39 3.30 -9.49
CA ALA A 756 22.70 2.67 -9.69
C ALA A 756 22.58 1.36 -10.49
N MET A 757 21.49 0.60 -10.37
CA MET A 757 21.21 -0.60 -11.18
C MET A 757 21.12 -0.27 -12.68
N LEU A 758 20.57 0.87 -13.07
CA LEU A 758 20.56 1.31 -14.48
C LEU A 758 21.98 1.54 -14.98
N VAL A 759 22.80 2.23 -14.18
CA VAL A 759 24.20 2.49 -14.52
C VAL A 759 24.96 1.16 -14.68
N VAL A 760 24.80 0.23 -13.76
CA VAL A 760 25.42 -1.11 -13.84
C VAL A 760 24.96 -1.85 -15.10
N ALA A 761 23.66 -1.85 -15.41
CA ALA A 761 23.13 -2.51 -16.60
C ALA A 761 23.78 -1.96 -17.89
N ASP A 762 23.92 -0.64 -18.00
CA ASP A 762 24.58 0.00 -19.13
C ASP A 762 26.08 -0.37 -19.21
N ARG A 763 26.77 -0.48 -18.07
CA ARG A 763 28.19 -0.90 -18.04
C ARG A 763 28.38 -2.38 -18.39
N LEU A 764 27.47 -3.26 -17.97
CA LEU A 764 27.49 -4.68 -18.32
C LEU A 764 27.34 -4.89 -19.84
N GLU A 765 26.41 -4.18 -20.47
CA GLU A 765 26.20 -4.26 -21.92
C GLU A 765 27.36 -3.65 -22.69
N ALA A 766 27.92 -2.52 -22.24
CA ALA A 766 29.09 -1.91 -22.84
C ALA A 766 30.32 -2.85 -22.81
N LEU A 767 30.57 -3.51 -21.67
CA LEU A 767 31.65 -4.50 -21.54
C LEU A 767 31.42 -5.69 -22.48
N THR A 768 30.19 -6.21 -22.53
CA THR A 768 29.84 -7.35 -23.38
C THR A 768 30.02 -7.02 -24.87
N GLY A 769 29.51 -5.87 -25.32
CA GLY A 769 29.64 -5.43 -26.70
C GLY A 769 31.10 -5.22 -27.11
N LEU A 770 31.92 -4.69 -26.20
CA LEU A 770 33.35 -4.52 -26.45
C LEU A 770 34.09 -5.86 -26.52
N ALA A 771 33.82 -6.78 -25.60
CA ALA A 771 34.43 -8.11 -25.61
C ALA A 771 34.09 -8.88 -26.90
N GLN A 772 32.86 -8.74 -27.40
CA GLN A 772 32.44 -9.30 -28.69
C GLN A 772 33.16 -8.64 -29.88
N ALA A 773 33.29 -7.31 -29.89
CA ALA A 773 34.01 -6.58 -30.93
C ALA A 773 35.50 -6.99 -30.98
N GLU A 774 36.08 -7.28 -29.83
CA GLU A 774 37.45 -7.78 -29.68
C GLU A 774 37.57 -9.30 -29.88
N LYS A 775 36.47 -9.99 -30.24
CA LYS A 775 36.40 -11.43 -30.52
C LYS A 775 36.87 -12.31 -29.35
N ILE A 776 36.62 -11.86 -28.12
CA ILE A 776 36.85 -12.68 -26.94
C ILE A 776 35.86 -13.85 -26.96
N PRO A 777 36.31 -15.10 -26.74
CA PRO A 777 35.42 -16.25 -26.68
C PRO A 777 34.38 -16.12 -25.57
N ASP A 778 33.16 -16.57 -25.85
CA ASP A 778 32.14 -16.71 -24.82
C ASP A 778 32.47 -17.89 -23.89
N PHE A 779 32.06 -17.79 -22.63
CA PHE A 779 32.32 -18.79 -21.61
C PHE A 779 31.04 -19.52 -21.23
N GLU A 780 31.06 -20.85 -21.26
CA GLU A 780 29.92 -21.68 -20.90
C GLU A 780 29.91 -22.02 -19.41
N ILE A 781 28.88 -21.55 -18.70
CA ILE A 781 28.60 -21.78 -17.30
C ILE A 781 27.74 -23.03 -17.18
N THR A 782 28.32 -24.12 -16.65
CA THR A 782 27.61 -25.39 -16.46
C THR A 782 27.37 -25.68 -14.96
N PRO A 783 26.28 -26.38 -14.60
CA PRO A 783 26.02 -26.78 -13.21
C PRO A 783 27.18 -27.55 -12.56
N GLN A 784 27.90 -28.35 -13.36
CA GLN A 784 29.05 -29.12 -12.92
C GLN A 784 30.21 -28.22 -12.47
N ILE A 785 30.46 -27.12 -13.20
CA ILE A 785 31.48 -26.14 -12.84
C ILE A 785 31.14 -25.45 -11.51
N VAL A 786 29.87 -25.10 -11.29
CA VAL A 786 29.42 -24.50 -10.04
C VAL A 786 29.54 -25.45 -8.86
N GLU A 787 29.20 -26.74 -9.04
CA GLU A 787 29.33 -27.73 -7.97
C GLU A 787 30.81 -28.04 -7.63
N ALA A 788 31.70 -27.99 -8.63
CA ALA A 788 33.15 -28.09 -8.40
C ALA A 788 33.67 -26.95 -7.51
N TYR A 789 33.20 -25.72 -7.73
CA TYR A 789 33.53 -24.57 -6.89
C TYR A 789 32.97 -24.72 -5.46
N ARG A 790 31.70 -25.14 -5.31
CA ARG A 790 31.11 -25.44 -3.99
C ARG A 790 31.90 -26.48 -3.21
N ASN A 791 32.33 -27.56 -3.87
CA ASN A 791 33.18 -28.58 -3.24
C ASN A 791 34.51 -28.02 -2.73
N SER A 792 35.12 -27.10 -3.49
CA SER A 792 36.31 -26.38 -3.04
C SER A 792 36.04 -25.53 -1.80
N LEU A 793 34.93 -24.79 -1.77
CA LEU A 793 34.52 -23.98 -0.61
C LEU A 793 34.19 -24.82 0.62
N ARG A 794 33.64 -26.04 0.45
CA ARG A 794 33.42 -26.99 1.55
C ARG A 794 34.74 -27.44 2.16
N GLN A 795 35.75 -27.73 1.34
CA GLN A 795 37.03 -28.29 1.78
C GLN A 795 38.00 -27.23 2.33
N GLN A 796 38.11 -26.08 1.67
CA GLN A 796 39.21 -25.13 1.89
C GLN A 796 38.72 -23.73 2.30
N GLY A 797 37.41 -23.45 2.23
CA GLY A 797 36.87 -22.11 2.42
C GLY A 797 37.25 -21.15 1.29
N PHE A 798 37.10 -19.85 1.53
CA PHE A 798 37.54 -18.82 0.60
C PHE A 798 39.07 -18.71 0.56
N GLY A 799 39.64 -18.55 -0.63
CA GLY A 799 41.06 -18.32 -0.84
C GLY A 799 41.53 -16.92 -0.39
N PRO A 800 42.85 -16.68 -0.27
CA PRO A 800 43.39 -15.39 0.19
C PRO A 800 42.95 -14.19 -0.67
N GLU A 801 42.92 -14.34 -1.99
CA GLU A 801 42.47 -13.30 -2.93
C GLU A 801 40.96 -13.02 -2.80
N GLU A 802 40.14 -14.03 -2.50
CA GLU A 802 38.70 -13.86 -2.22
C GLU A 802 38.49 -13.04 -0.95
N LEU A 803 39.24 -13.37 0.09
CA LEU A 803 39.19 -12.66 1.36
C LEU A 803 39.67 -11.21 1.22
N GLU A 804 40.66 -10.94 0.38
CA GLU A 804 41.12 -9.58 0.10
C GLU A 804 40.01 -8.74 -0.56
N VAL A 805 39.29 -9.30 -1.54
CA VAL A 805 38.15 -8.58 -2.13
C VAL A 805 37.01 -8.39 -1.14
N CYS A 806 36.73 -9.39 -0.29
CA CYS A 806 35.74 -9.20 0.79
C CYS A 806 36.11 -8.02 1.68
N ARG A 807 37.39 -7.88 2.05
CA ARG A 807 37.87 -6.73 2.83
C ARG A 807 37.76 -5.43 2.05
N ALA A 808 38.09 -5.42 0.76
CA ALA A 808 37.99 -4.24 -0.10
C ALA A 808 36.54 -3.75 -0.25
N LEU A 809 35.56 -4.66 -0.13
CA LEU A 809 34.13 -4.36 -0.12
C LEU A 809 33.57 -4.09 1.28
N ASN A 810 34.43 -3.97 2.30
CA ASN A 810 34.09 -3.73 3.71
C ASN A 810 33.22 -4.85 4.33
N LEU A 811 33.48 -6.12 4.02
CA LEU A 811 32.78 -7.24 4.67
C LEU A 811 33.49 -7.64 5.96
N THR A 812 32.70 -7.88 7.00
CA THR A 812 33.13 -8.47 8.26
C THR A 812 33.34 -9.98 8.14
N ALA A 813 34.08 -10.57 9.08
CA ALA A 813 34.31 -12.02 9.11
C ALA A 813 33.00 -12.83 9.23
N ALA A 814 32.01 -12.30 9.95
CA ALA A 814 30.70 -12.92 10.09
C ALA A 814 29.93 -12.92 8.76
N GLU A 815 29.89 -11.78 8.06
CA GLU A 815 29.27 -11.66 6.73
C GLU A 815 29.97 -12.58 5.71
N ILE A 816 31.29 -12.76 5.83
CA ILE A 816 32.03 -13.69 4.96
C ILE A 816 31.57 -15.14 5.18
N GLU A 817 31.43 -15.59 6.42
CA GLU A 817 30.96 -16.96 6.71
C GLU A 817 29.48 -17.17 6.38
N GLU A 818 28.62 -16.16 6.59
CA GLU A 818 27.23 -16.19 6.16
C GLU A 818 27.12 -16.40 4.64
N MET A 819 27.87 -15.60 3.88
CA MET A 819 27.94 -15.75 2.42
C MET A 819 28.46 -17.13 2.02
N ARG A 820 29.46 -17.68 2.73
CA ARG A 820 29.94 -19.04 2.46
C ARG A 820 28.82 -20.07 2.65
N ALA A 821 28.07 -19.98 3.75
CA ALA A 821 26.96 -20.87 4.03
C ALA A 821 25.87 -20.77 2.95
N GLU A 822 25.56 -19.57 2.47
CA GLU A 822 24.59 -19.35 1.40
C GLU A 822 24.99 -19.99 0.06
N ILE A 823 26.26 -19.88 -0.33
CA ILE A 823 26.78 -20.54 -1.54
C ILE A 823 26.63 -22.07 -1.43
N LEU A 824 26.78 -22.60 -0.21
CA LEU A 824 26.69 -24.03 0.10
C LEU A 824 25.28 -24.56 0.31
N SER A 825 24.26 -23.70 0.46
CA SER A 825 22.87 -24.03 0.83
C SER A 825 22.10 -24.93 -0.16
N GLY A 826 22.71 -25.37 -1.26
CA GLY A 826 22.15 -26.37 -2.16
C GLY A 826 20.98 -25.90 -3.05
N ARG A 827 20.63 -24.59 -3.03
CA ARG A 827 19.61 -24.04 -3.94
C ARG A 827 19.99 -24.34 -5.40
N GLU A 828 19.02 -24.87 -6.14
CA GLU A 828 19.13 -25.09 -7.59
C GLU A 828 19.30 -23.74 -8.28
N LEU A 829 20.15 -23.72 -9.31
CA LEU A 829 20.58 -22.50 -9.99
C LEU A 829 20.08 -22.57 -11.43
N GLU A 830 19.27 -21.59 -11.82
CA GLU A 830 18.64 -21.48 -13.13
C GLU A 830 19.18 -20.24 -13.85
N GLY A 831 19.58 -20.37 -15.11
CA GLY A 831 20.03 -19.26 -15.96
C GLY A 831 20.65 -19.75 -17.27
N ALA A 832 20.95 -18.81 -18.17
CA ALA A 832 21.57 -19.12 -19.46
C ALA A 832 22.97 -19.76 -19.29
N ALA A 833 23.30 -20.73 -20.13
CA ALA A 833 24.62 -21.36 -20.13
C ALA A 833 25.72 -20.40 -20.62
N SER A 834 25.39 -19.42 -21.46
CA SER A 834 26.35 -18.43 -21.97
C SER A 834 26.60 -17.30 -20.97
N LEU A 835 27.87 -16.91 -20.79
CA LEU A 835 28.23 -15.73 -20.00
C LEU A 835 27.69 -14.44 -20.64
N TYR A 836 27.81 -14.29 -21.96
CA TYR A 836 27.28 -13.12 -22.66
C TYR A 836 25.76 -13.02 -22.56
N GLU A 837 25.05 -14.13 -22.70
CA GLU A 837 23.60 -14.17 -22.55
C GLU A 837 23.19 -13.87 -21.11
N SER A 838 23.82 -14.53 -20.12
CA SER A 838 23.59 -14.28 -18.69
C SER A 838 23.78 -12.80 -18.31
N THR A 839 24.70 -12.12 -18.98
CA THR A 839 24.98 -10.70 -18.73
C THR A 839 23.89 -9.78 -19.26
N ARG A 840 23.37 -10.09 -20.47
CA ARG A 840 22.22 -9.37 -21.03
C ARG A 840 20.96 -9.63 -20.22
N GLU A 841 20.77 -10.85 -19.73
CA GLU A 841 19.67 -11.20 -18.84
C GLU A 841 19.77 -10.46 -17.50
N LEU A 842 20.96 -10.41 -16.90
CA LEU A 842 21.20 -9.62 -15.68
C LEU A 842 20.93 -8.13 -15.92
N ALA A 843 21.46 -7.54 -17.00
CA ALA A 843 21.22 -6.14 -17.34
C ALA A 843 19.72 -5.84 -17.54
N ARG A 844 18.99 -6.74 -18.20
CA ARG A 844 17.53 -6.65 -18.35
C ARG A 844 16.82 -6.71 -17.01
N ALA A 845 17.16 -7.69 -16.17
CA ALA A 845 16.55 -7.87 -14.85
C ALA A 845 16.80 -6.65 -13.94
N LEU A 846 18.02 -6.12 -13.93
CA LEU A 846 18.37 -4.88 -13.21
C LEU A 846 17.53 -3.69 -13.67
N ARG A 847 17.30 -3.53 -14.97
CA ARG A 847 16.43 -2.46 -15.50
C ARG A 847 14.96 -2.66 -15.11
N GLU A 848 14.46 -3.90 -15.15
CA GLU A 848 13.10 -4.22 -14.74
C GLU A 848 12.88 -3.93 -13.26
N PHE A 849 13.82 -4.34 -12.40
CA PHE A 849 13.74 -4.09 -10.97
C PHE A 849 13.93 -2.61 -10.62
N SER A 850 14.86 -1.93 -11.29
CA SER A 850 15.10 -0.49 -11.15
C SER A 850 13.83 0.34 -11.35
N ARG A 851 12.98 0.00 -12.33
CA ARG A 851 11.72 0.75 -12.57
C ARG A 851 10.82 0.80 -11.33
N LEU A 852 10.87 -0.22 -10.48
CA LEU A 852 10.08 -0.30 -9.26
C LEU A 852 10.70 0.54 -8.15
N LEU A 853 12.03 0.43 -7.99
CA LEU A 853 12.79 1.18 -7.00
C LEU A 853 12.77 2.69 -7.27
N VAL A 854 12.88 3.10 -8.54
CA VAL A 854 12.85 4.51 -8.94
C VAL A 854 11.45 5.12 -8.77
N ALA A 855 10.41 4.28 -8.84
CA ALA A 855 9.01 4.68 -8.61
C ALA A 855 8.66 4.82 -7.12
N LEU A 856 9.57 4.49 -6.20
CA LEU A 856 9.37 4.74 -4.78
C LEU A 856 9.27 6.24 -4.50
N PRO A 857 8.47 6.66 -3.49
CA PRO A 857 8.31 8.07 -3.17
C PRO A 857 9.63 8.74 -2.77
N VAL A 858 9.72 10.04 -3.01
CA VAL A 858 10.82 10.90 -2.54
C VAL A 858 10.36 11.58 -1.26
N PHE A 859 11.22 11.55 -0.23
CA PHE A 859 10.96 12.11 1.10
C PHE A 859 11.90 13.27 1.42
#